data_AF-A0AAN9QSA6-F1
#
_entry.id   AF-A0AAN9QSA6-F1
#
_cell.length_a   1.000
_cell.length_b   1.000
_cell.length_c   1.000
_cell.angle_alpha   90.00
_cell.angle_beta   90.00
_cell.angle_gamma   90.00
#
_symmetry.space_group_name_H-M   'P 1'
#
loop_
_entity.id
_entity.type
_entity.pdbx_description
1 polymer ?
#
loop_
_entity_poly.entity_id
_entity_poly.type
_entity_poly.pdbx_seq_one_letter_code
_entity_poly.pdbx_strand_id
1 'polypeptide(L)'
;MIMGFHRGNLHFASAACHCCRFVSHFLLFVPSLHRFSFSMTSPVLATGRQRFPIFNPNGSNSSLMLNLNVPACELHVLLSQLLFKLKLVPFLITGNSPFNLTIPVMHISEGLLQNPRPPSLLLHLWYDTYPFHCYVVILVPVVILCLLLLWPIAEDKMGEMQKKDVVPEYKPSAEEEAQNLNFEECLKLLKGERDEQRLAGLLLVTKFCKADDHSSLRRAYDAVGPHFLYRLLRTGMGRGTNNNQDAYLSLSITVLAAFCHVPEIASSEDMVLNIPLILEIMSTQFGSSVLEECYEYLYLVSTASESGIKKFCESGGIKILASQICSLQDGSHLMEISFKLLQLILSRVSLDTIQKDDLSEISVIVAAIAKQFAVLHNSLKFEALHLLNAILSSKDSSQLHDVLRLLPQDSWSHNVRIGIMDILQNRVAPAERLQALILAESMVSIYGEDWLVSQASTNDAQEPAPADMCLLLVLEQSRVEIAVLLNELAYLKYEAPQHTSATSEAIFSKRRNVAVAYTLVEKIIKLISNVDGNDGILLDERTLTKLILQLNETIAVVLEYLEDAKEHGQKKGDDLLASVRIIGSYLAEAPLACKEKVQDLLGYLLLVEGEDEQRPFYSVCFLLPMLSQITMEIEGCKALASCKGLEAVIDCLGKLVGPNAFMAEDNGRIVLACDTIMNLLLKKDTVQMVLDESAIVDLLKALAYWSENTNEMSNMMMASSICSLVFDYTSEEALLNCPNFNHSTLSSLYRLIARCLTSSEQDTKADMDLFEIISAGFSRWAHRYPHFREAVKK
;
A
#
# COMPACT_ATOMS: atom_id res chain seq x y z
N MET A 1 -11.06 -1.29 74.61
CA MET A 1 -11.30 -1.75 73.22
C MET A 1 -11.88 -0.53 72.47
N ILE A 2 -11.04 0.45 72.07
CA ILE A 2 -10.19 0.45 70.86
C ILE A 2 -11.11 0.26 69.63
N MET A 3 -11.66 1.28 68.95
CA MET A 3 -11.24 2.68 68.66
C MET A 3 -10.10 2.78 67.64
N GLY A 4 -10.40 3.26 66.42
CA GLY A 4 -9.46 3.39 65.30
C GLY A 4 -10.05 4.05 64.04
N PHE A 5 -9.73 5.33 63.86
CA PHE A 5 -9.85 6.23 62.69
C PHE A 5 -9.36 5.64 61.33
N HIS A 6 -9.61 6.16 60.10
CA HIS A 6 -10.26 7.39 59.61
C HIS A 6 -10.65 7.33 58.10
N ARG A 7 -11.45 8.33 57.65
CA ARG A 7 -11.61 8.97 56.31
C ARG A 7 -10.94 8.40 55.04
N GLY A 8 -11.68 8.46 53.91
CA GLY A 8 -11.13 8.23 52.55
C GLY A 8 -11.87 8.83 51.33
N ASN A 9 -12.75 9.83 51.47
CA ASN A 9 -13.38 10.50 50.30
C ASN A 9 -12.34 11.39 49.57
N LEU A 10 -11.54 10.85 48.65
CA LEU A 10 -10.43 11.60 48.05
C LEU A 10 -9.90 11.09 46.68
N HIS A 11 -10.77 10.78 45.71
CA HIS A 11 -10.31 10.48 44.33
C HIS A 11 -10.86 11.37 43.21
N PHE A 12 -12.00 12.05 43.37
CA PHE A 12 -12.51 13.00 42.36
C PHE A 12 -12.00 14.45 42.52
N ALA A 13 -11.26 14.76 43.59
CA ALA A 13 -10.75 16.12 43.87
C ALA A 13 -9.30 16.37 43.41
N SER A 14 -8.54 15.34 43.02
CA SER A 14 -7.10 15.46 42.73
C SER A 14 -6.81 16.09 41.36
N ALA A 15 -7.51 15.63 40.30
CA ALA A 15 -7.32 16.14 38.94
C ALA A 15 -7.70 17.63 38.81
N ALA A 16 -8.81 18.04 39.43
CA ALA A 16 -9.24 19.43 39.47
C ALA A 16 -8.25 20.34 40.24
N CYS A 17 -7.67 19.85 41.34
CA CYS A 17 -6.73 20.64 42.15
C CYS A 17 -5.40 20.91 41.43
N HIS A 18 -4.91 19.97 40.61
CA HIS A 18 -3.71 20.18 39.80
C HIS A 18 -3.94 21.16 38.64
N CYS A 19 -5.08 21.08 37.94
CA CYS A 19 -5.43 22.09 36.92
C CYS A 19 -5.58 23.50 37.53
N CYS A 20 -6.31 23.62 38.65
CA CYS A 20 -6.46 24.92 39.33
C CYS A 20 -5.13 25.49 39.85
N ARG A 21 -4.18 24.66 40.32
CA ARG A 21 -2.84 25.13 40.70
C ARG A 21 -2.00 25.59 39.52
N PHE A 22 -2.10 24.93 38.36
CA PHE A 22 -1.36 25.34 37.16
C PHE A 22 -1.91 26.66 36.60
N VAL A 23 -3.24 26.78 36.49
CA VAL A 23 -3.91 28.03 36.08
C VAL A 23 -3.65 29.16 37.08
N SER A 24 -3.64 28.89 38.39
CA SER A 24 -3.29 29.89 39.41
C SER A 24 -1.84 30.38 39.31
N HIS A 25 -0.89 29.51 38.97
CA HIS A 25 0.50 29.93 38.74
C HIS A 25 0.68 30.71 37.44
N PHE A 26 -0.10 30.38 36.40
CA PHE A 26 -0.07 31.08 35.12
C PHE A 26 -0.68 32.49 35.21
N LEU A 27 -1.84 32.62 35.88
CA LEU A 27 -2.49 33.92 36.12
C LEU A 27 -1.67 34.86 37.02
N LEU A 28 -0.83 34.33 37.92
CA LEU A 28 0.12 35.13 38.70
C LEU A 28 1.29 35.68 37.88
N PHE A 29 1.56 35.17 36.68
CA PHE A 29 2.64 35.63 35.82
C PHE A 29 2.24 36.76 34.84
N VAL A 30 0.94 36.88 34.54
CA VAL A 30 0.39 37.88 33.59
C VAL A 30 0.69 39.35 33.98
N PRO A 31 0.65 39.78 35.26
CA PRO A 31 0.93 41.17 35.63
C PRO A 31 2.38 41.64 35.38
N SER A 32 3.32 40.72 35.15
CA SER A 32 4.76 41.03 35.04
C SER A 32 5.21 41.45 33.64
N LEU A 33 4.38 41.26 32.61
CA LEU A 33 4.72 41.62 31.22
C LEU A 33 4.47 43.10 30.88
N HIS A 34 3.74 43.84 31.73
CA HIS A 34 3.35 45.23 31.45
C HIS A 34 4.44 46.29 31.79
N ARG A 35 5.67 45.86 32.09
CA ARG A 35 6.83 46.74 32.39
C ARG A 35 8.10 46.33 31.64
N PHE A 36 8.13 46.56 30.33
CA PHE A 36 9.37 46.70 29.58
C PHE A 36 9.31 47.96 28.71
N SER A 37 9.85 49.06 29.23
CA SER A 37 10.09 50.30 28.48
C SER A 37 11.51 50.28 27.92
N PHE A 38 11.66 50.37 26.59
CA PHE A 38 12.96 50.53 25.96
C PHE A 38 13.51 51.95 26.15
N SER A 39 14.79 52.08 26.51
CA SER A 39 15.56 53.31 26.32
C SER A 39 16.88 53.01 25.62
N MET A 40 17.18 53.77 24.56
CA MET A 40 18.47 53.72 23.87
C MET A 40 19.45 54.71 24.49
N THR A 41 20.65 54.24 24.88
CA THR A 41 21.84 55.08 25.05
C THR A 41 23.12 54.29 24.75
N SER A 42 23.99 54.84 23.90
CA SER A 42 25.35 54.36 23.60
C SER A 42 26.36 54.87 24.65
N PRO A 43 27.42 54.11 24.99
CA PRO A 43 28.79 54.38 24.49
C PRO A 43 29.58 53.09 24.16
N VAL A 44 30.68 52.99 23.39
CA VAL A 44 31.84 53.85 23.04
C VAL A 44 33.06 53.76 24.01
N LEU A 45 34.17 53.19 23.47
CA LEU A 45 35.61 53.29 23.81
C LEU A 45 36.28 52.50 24.99
N ALA A 46 37.19 51.58 24.59
CA ALA A 46 38.61 51.38 25.01
C ALA A 46 38.95 50.99 26.49
N THR A 47 39.94 50.16 26.86
CA THR A 47 41.15 49.52 26.25
C THR A 47 41.32 48.08 26.84
N GLY A 48 42.34 47.20 26.62
CA GLY A 48 43.58 47.17 25.80
C GLY A 48 44.60 46.10 26.27
N ARG A 49 45.72 45.92 25.54
CA ARG A 49 46.87 44.97 25.72
C ARG A 49 46.54 43.47 25.48
N GLN A 50 46.98 42.81 24.41
CA GLN A 50 48.35 42.47 23.88
C GLN A 50 49.10 41.32 24.61
N ARG A 51 49.30 40.17 23.91
CA ARG A 51 50.58 39.76 23.27
C ARG A 51 50.50 38.39 22.54
N PHE A 52 50.72 38.42 21.20
CA PHE A 52 51.63 37.63 20.32
C PHE A 52 52.11 36.19 20.69
N PRO A 53 52.46 35.30 19.70
CA PRO A 53 53.18 35.55 18.42
C PRO A 53 52.49 34.96 17.15
N ILE A 54 53.00 34.95 15.90
CA ILE A 54 53.80 35.81 14.97
C ILE A 54 54.08 34.89 13.74
N PHE A 55 53.61 35.28 12.54
CA PHE A 55 54.13 35.02 11.16
C PHE A 55 54.47 33.57 10.67
N ASN A 56 54.47 33.19 9.38
CA ASN A 56 53.94 33.59 8.04
C ASN A 56 54.58 32.59 7.00
N PRO A 57 54.58 32.75 5.66
CA PRO A 57 53.54 33.07 4.66
C PRO A 57 53.29 31.94 3.62
N ASN A 58 52.24 32.06 2.79
CA ASN A 58 52.34 32.11 1.32
C ASN A 58 50.97 32.49 0.69
N GLY A 59 51.01 33.22 -0.44
CA GLY A 59 49.82 33.83 -1.09
C GLY A 59 48.90 32.85 -1.85
N SER A 60 47.79 33.29 -2.45
CA SER A 60 47.55 34.63 -3.01
C SER A 60 46.05 35.00 -3.20
N ASN A 61 45.79 36.27 -3.53
CA ASN A 61 44.48 36.95 -3.71
C ASN A 61 43.55 36.23 -4.72
N SER A 62 42.22 36.44 -4.79
CA SER A 62 41.33 37.57 -4.40
C SER A 62 39.90 37.01 -4.07
N SER A 63 38.78 37.74 -3.88
CA SER A 63 38.40 39.15 -4.12
C SER A 63 37.26 39.61 -3.17
N LEU A 64 36.46 40.63 -3.54
CA LEU A 64 35.34 41.19 -2.77
C LEU A 64 33.95 40.63 -3.16
N MET A 65 33.01 40.68 -2.20
CA MET A 65 31.67 41.24 -2.43
C MET A 65 31.07 41.81 -1.12
N LEU A 66 30.40 42.95 -1.23
CA LEU A 66 29.57 43.56 -0.17
C LEU A 66 28.13 43.06 -0.33
N ASN A 67 27.38 42.90 0.76
CA ASN A 67 26.05 43.53 0.87
C ASN A 67 25.46 43.51 2.28
N LEU A 68 24.70 44.55 2.60
CA LEU A 68 23.88 44.67 3.82
C LEU A 68 22.43 44.30 3.51
N ASN A 69 21.79 43.47 4.34
CA ASN A 69 20.60 43.86 5.14
C ASN A 69 20.00 42.67 5.93
N VAL A 70 19.18 43.03 6.93
CA VAL A 70 18.59 42.24 8.03
C VAL A 70 17.11 42.70 8.13
N PRO A 71 16.09 41.94 8.61
CA PRO A 71 16.13 40.77 9.51
C PRO A 71 15.26 39.54 9.17
N ALA A 72 15.72 38.35 9.59
CA ALA A 72 14.86 37.19 9.91
C ALA A 72 15.10 36.61 11.33
N CYS A 73 16.08 37.14 12.08
CA CYS A 73 16.63 36.46 13.26
C CYS A 73 15.81 36.59 14.56
N GLU A 74 14.94 37.60 14.71
CA GLU A 74 14.30 37.86 16.01
C GLU A 74 13.17 36.87 16.34
N LEU A 75 12.38 36.45 15.35
CA LEU A 75 11.32 35.46 15.56
C LEU A 75 11.88 34.08 15.91
N HIS A 76 12.98 33.68 15.27
CA HIS A 76 13.62 32.40 15.51
C HIS A 76 14.26 32.31 16.90
N VAL A 77 14.89 33.41 17.38
CA VAL A 77 15.46 33.47 18.74
C VAL A 77 14.36 33.42 19.80
N LEU A 78 13.24 34.12 19.59
CA LEU A 78 12.07 34.02 20.48
C LEU A 78 11.48 32.61 20.52
N LEU A 79 11.30 31.95 19.37
CA LEU A 79 10.78 30.58 19.31
C LEU A 79 11.71 29.59 20.01
N SER A 80 13.02 29.67 19.74
CA SER A 80 14.02 28.80 20.37
C SER A 80 14.11 29.00 21.88
N GLN A 81 14.02 30.24 22.39
CA GLN A 81 14.00 30.50 23.83
C GLN A 81 12.70 30.02 24.52
N LEU A 82 11.56 30.10 23.83
CA LEU A 82 10.28 29.58 24.32
C LEU A 82 10.32 28.05 24.44
N LEU A 83 10.76 27.37 23.38
CA LEU A 83 10.88 25.90 23.31
C LEU A 83 11.91 25.35 24.31
N PHE A 84 13.03 26.06 24.51
CA PHE A 84 14.04 25.67 25.50
C PHE A 84 13.50 25.76 26.94
N LYS A 85 12.72 26.80 27.28
CA LYS A 85 12.07 26.92 28.61
C LYS A 85 10.97 25.89 28.84
N LEU A 86 10.35 25.36 27.78
CA LEU A 86 9.34 24.31 27.83
C LEU A 86 9.91 22.88 27.87
N LYS A 87 11.24 22.70 27.80
CA LYS A 87 11.93 21.38 27.78
C LYS A 87 11.48 20.42 26.65
N LEU A 88 11.01 20.92 25.51
CA LEU A 88 10.54 20.12 24.37
C LEU A 88 11.66 19.76 23.35
N VAL A 89 12.91 19.60 23.80
CA VAL A 89 14.09 19.51 22.92
C VAL A 89 14.66 18.09 22.77
N PRO A 90 13.87 17.13 22.25
CA PRO A 90 14.50 16.07 21.45
C PRO A 90 13.64 15.58 20.26
N PHE A 91 13.15 16.45 19.37
CA PHE A 91 12.40 15.99 18.17
C PHE A 91 12.59 16.78 16.85
N LEU A 92 13.56 17.71 16.76
CA LEU A 92 13.75 18.54 15.56
C LEU A 92 15.24 18.69 15.15
N ILE A 93 15.88 17.62 14.67
CA ILE A 93 17.04 17.71 13.74
C ILE A 93 17.04 16.52 12.77
N THR A 94 16.72 16.77 11.50
CA THR A 94 17.25 16.04 10.33
C THR A 94 17.47 17.05 9.21
N GLY A 95 18.68 17.12 8.64
CA GLY A 95 19.01 18.09 7.58
C GLY A 95 20.49 18.49 7.52
N ASN A 96 21.19 17.97 6.51
CA ASN A 96 22.64 18.07 6.26
C ASN A 96 23.28 19.47 6.37
N SER A 97 24.42 19.57 7.07
CA SER A 97 25.61 20.34 6.63
C SER A 97 26.86 19.96 7.44
N PRO A 98 28.10 20.10 6.91
CA PRO A 98 29.31 19.59 7.54
C PRO A 98 29.97 20.63 8.47
N PHE A 99 29.78 20.50 9.79
CA PHE A 99 30.59 21.22 10.78
C PHE A 99 31.07 20.30 11.89
N ASN A 100 32.40 20.15 12.02
CA ASN A 100 33.04 19.53 13.16
C ASN A 100 32.75 20.34 14.42
N LEU A 101 32.06 19.74 15.40
CA LEU A 101 31.99 20.27 16.77
C LEU A 101 32.54 19.25 17.77
N THR A 102 33.69 19.58 18.34
CA THR A 102 34.35 18.78 19.38
C THR A 102 33.55 18.83 20.67
N ILE A 103 33.04 17.70 21.14
CA ILE A 103 32.32 17.61 22.42
C ILE A 103 33.34 17.68 23.58
N PRO A 104 33.19 18.58 24.57
CA PRO A 104 34.04 18.58 25.75
C PRO A 104 33.66 17.40 26.67
N VAL A 105 34.63 16.52 26.94
CA VAL A 105 34.50 15.46 27.95
C VAL A 105 34.39 16.10 29.33
N MET A 106 33.26 15.94 30.00
CA MET A 106 33.10 16.35 31.40
C MET A 106 33.41 15.16 32.32
N HIS A 107 34.40 15.34 33.20
CA HIS A 107 34.85 14.33 34.15
C HIS A 107 33.70 13.82 35.04
N ILE A 108 33.53 12.50 35.10
CA ILE A 108 32.88 11.81 36.22
C ILE A 108 34.00 11.29 37.13
N SER A 109 33.92 11.63 38.42
CA SER A 109 34.91 11.27 39.44
C SER A 109 34.87 9.78 39.79
N GLU A 110 36.04 9.16 39.95
CA GLU A 110 36.20 7.76 40.33
C GLU A 110 35.69 7.44 41.75
N GLY A 111 35.25 6.19 41.96
CA GLY A 111 34.76 5.72 43.27
C GLY A 111 34.45 4.22 43.36
N LEU A 112 35.48 3.37 43.34
CA LEU A 112 35.51 1.98 43.85
C LEU A 112 34.73 0.85 43.12
N LEU A 113 35.38 0.30 42.09
CA LEU A 113 35.80 -1.11 41.97
C LEU A 113 34.99 -2.23 42.70
N GLN A 114 34.40 -3.18 41.96
CA GLN A 114 34.98 -4.52 41.70
C GLN A 114 34.09 -5.48 40.83
N ASN A 115 34.71 -6.03 39.78
CA ASN A 115 34.42 -7.28 39.04
C ASN A 115 33.15 -7.45 38.14
N PRO A 116 33.20 -8.34 37.11
CA PRO A 116 32.39 -8.19 35.91
C PRO A 116 31.49 -9.41 35.53
N ARG A 117 30.29 -9.13 34.97
CA ARG A 117 29.55 -9.91 33.94
C ARG A 117 28.26 -9.15 33.52
N PRO A 118 27.64 -9.47 32.37
CA PRO A 118 26.81 -8.51 31.63
C PRO A 118 25.33 -8.43 32.10
N PRO A 119 24.66 -7.27 31.95
CA PRO A 119 23.24 -7.11 32.27
C PRO A 119 22.34 -7.37 31.04
N SER A 120 21.83 -8.58 30.91
CA SER A 120 20.71 -8.91 30.01
C SER A 120 19.38 -9.01 30.78
N LEU A 121 18.92 -7.93 31.43
CA LEU A 121 17.66 -7.94 32.20
C LEU A 121 17.06 -6.56 32.58
N LEU A 122 17.36 -5.48 31.85
CA LEU A 122 16.92 -4.12 32.22
C LEU A 122 16.24 -3.29 31.11
N LEU A 123 15.82 -3.93 30.00
CA LEU A 123 15.10 -3.24 28.91
C LEU A 123 13.59 -3.58 28.81
N HIS A 124 13.07 -4.48 29.68
CA HIS A 124 11.74 -5.08 29.51
C HIS A 124 10.65 -4.57 30.47
N LEU A 125 10.86 -3.42 31.13
CA LEU A 125 9.99 -2.94 32.22
C LEU A 125 9.63 -1.44 32.13
N TRP A 126 9.69 -0.83 30.94
CA TRP A 126 9.39 0.59 30.73
C TRP A 126 8.38 0.89 29.60
N TYR A 127 7.75 -0.14 29.03
CA TYR A 127 6.56 -0.01 28.18
C TYR A 127 5.39 -0.72 28.87
N ASP A 128 4.76 -0.03 29.82
CA ASP A 128 3.37 -0.22 30.24
C ASP A 128 3.04 0.72 31.41
N THR A 129 2.68 1.99 31.12
CA THR A 129 1.71 2.77 31.93
C THR A 129 1.43 4.18 31.35
N TYR A 130 0.16 4.40 30.97
CA TYR A 130 -0.51 5.68 30.65
C TYR A 130 -0.22 6.39 29.31
N PRO A 131 -1.24 7.08 28.71
CA PRO A 131 -1.35 7.12 27.25
C PRO A 131 -1.25 8.52 26.60
N PHE A 132 -1.19 8.53 25.27
CA PHE A 132 -1.12 9.70 24.37
C PHE A 132 -2.21 10.77 24.56
N HIS A 133 -3.32 10.48 25.24
CA HIS A 133 -4.47 11.41 25.37
C HIS A 133 -4.14 12.78 25.98
N CYS A 134 -3.12 12.89 26.84
CA CYS A 134 -2.74 14.18 27.43
C CYS A 134 -2.12 15.17 26.42
N TYR A 135 -1.58 14.69 25.29
CA TYR A 135 -0.93 15.56 24.30
C TYR A 135 -1.96 16.40 23.53
N VAL A 136 -3.06 15.79 23.08
CA VAL A 136 -4.08 16.48 22.27
C VAL A 136 -4.88 17.49 23.11
N VAL A 137 -5.25 17.12 24.34
CA VAL A 137 -6.12 17.93 25.21
C VAL A 137 -5.43 19.19 25.77
N ILE A 138 -4.09 19.22 25.84
CA ILE A 138 -3.35 20.36 26.41
C ILE A 138 -2.65 21.20 25.33
N LEU A 139 -2.06 20.58 24.31
CA LEU A 139 -1.28 21.32 23.32
C LEU A 139 -2.17 22.16 22.39
N VAL A 140 -3.32 21.62 21.96
CA VAL A 140 -4.24 22.31 21.03
C VAL A 140 -4.85 23.57 21.66
N PRO A 141 -5.40 23.56 22.90
CA PRO A 141 -5.88 24.77 23.54
C PRO A 141 -4.78 25.80 23.80
N VAL A 142 -3.55 25.38 24.11
CA VAL A 142 -2.42 26.30 24.32
C VAL A 142 -1.99 26.98 23.02
N VAL A 143 -1.94 26.27 21.90
CA VAL A 143 -1.67 26.87 20.58
C VAL A 143 -2.79 27.84 20.19
N ILE A 144 -4.06 27.47 20.39
CA ILE A 144 -5.20 28.36 20.12
C ILE A 144 -5.16 29.59 21.03
N LEU A 145 -4.83 29.45 22.32
CA LEU A 145 -4.70 30.58 23.25
C LEU A 145 -3.53 31.50 22.86
N CYS A 146 -2.40 30.94 22.42
CA CYS A 146 -1.28 31.73 21.90
C CYS A 146 -1.67 32.49 20.63
N LEU A 147 -2.39 31.87 19.70
CA LEU A 147 -2.89 32.55 18.49
C LEU A 147 -3.88 33.66 18.85
N LEU A 148 -4.83 33.42 19.76
CA LEU A 148 -5.79 34.43 20.23
C LEU A 148 -5.16 35.56 21.05
N LEU A 149 -4.03 35.34 21.71
CA LEU A 149 -3.28 36.37 22.44
C LEU A 149 -2.31 37.15 21.54
N LEU A 150 -1.85 36.56 20.43
CA LEU A 150 -1.00 37.21 19.44
C LEU A 150 -1.80 37.95 18.37
N TRP A 151 -3.05 37.55 18.10
CA TRP A 151 -3.93 38.20 17.11
C TRP A 151 -4.10 39.71 17.32
N PRO A 152 -4.39 40.22 18.54
CA PRO A 152 -4.53 41.66 18.77
C PRO A 152 -3.21 42.42 18.58
N ILE A 153 -2.07 41.77 18.84
CA ILE A 153 -0.72 42.35 18.68
C ILE A 153 -0.35 42.42 17.20
N ALA A 154 -0.85 41.51 16.37
CA ALA A 154 -0.75 41.57 14.91
C ALA A 154 -1.67 42.63 14.32
N GLU A 155 -2.92 42.74 14.79
CA GLU A 155 -3.88 43.77 14.35
C GLU A 155 -3.41 45.19 14.67
N ASP A 156 -2.87 45.46 15.86
CA ASP A 156 -2.39 46.79 16.24
C ASP A 156 -1.19 47.23 15.36
N LYS A 157 -0.29 46.28 15.03
CA LYS A 157 0.79 46.52 14.05
C LYS A 157 0.30 46.72 12.61
N MET A 158 -0.75 46.02 12.19
CA MET A 158 -1.40 46.26 10.89
C MET A 158 -2.09 47.62 10.84
N GLY A 159 -2.71 48.05 11.95
CA GLY A 159 -3.35 49.35 12.10
C GLY A 159 -2.37 50.53 12.03
N GLU A 160 -1.16 50.39 12.61
CA GLU A 160 -0.11 51.40 12.46
C GLU A 160 0.48 51.45 11.04
N MET A 161 0.53 50.32 10.32
CA MET A 161 1.00 50.28 8.93
C MET A 161 0.03 50.95 7.93
N GLN A 162 -1.27 50.97 8.19
CA GLN A 162 -2.28 51.58 7.30
C GLN A 162 -2.49 53.10 7.48
N LYS A 163 -1.65 53.79 8.29
CA LYS A 163 -1.74 55.25 8.49
C LYS A 163 -0.57 56.07 7.95
N LYS A 164 0.23 55.48 7.04
CA LYS A 164 1.36 56.16 6.37
C LYS A 164 1.39 56.02 4.85
N ASP A 165 0.22 55.98 4.21
CA ASP A 165 0.11 56.23 2.76
C ASP A 165 0.26 57.73 2.44
N VAL A 166 1.51 58.19 2.45
CA VAL A 166 1.97 59.26 1.56
C VAL A 166 2.93 58.60 0.59
N VAL A 167 2.45 58.36 -0.63
CA VAL A 167 3.17 57.66 -1.70
C VAL A 167 4.57 58.27 -1.90
N PRO A 168 5.66 57.53 -1.64
CA PRO A 168 6.95 57.82 -2.24
C PRO A 168 6.93 57.24 -3.65
N GLU A 169 7.16 58.09 -4.64
CA GLU A 169 7.36 57.69 -6.03
C GLU A 169 8.56 56.71 -6.12
N TYR A 170 8.27 55.41 -6.30
CA TYR A 170 9.29 54.38 -6.38
C TYR A 170 10.03 54.50 -7.70
N LYS A 171 11.19 55.16 -7.68
CA LYS A 171 12.17 55.02 -8.76
C LYS A 171 12.75 53.60 -8.71
N PRO A 172 12.68 52.81 -9.80
CA PRO A 172 13.35 51.52 -9.84
C PRO A 172 14.86 51.71 -9.65
N SER A 173 15.55 50.65 -9.24
CA SER A 173 17.00 50.71 -9.15
C SER A 173 17.62 50.90 -10.55
N ALA A 174 18.76 51.59 -10.63
CA ALA A 174 19.42 51.85 -11.91
C ALA A 174 19.85 50.57 -12.66
N GLU A 175 19.94 49.44 -11.96
CA GLU A 175 20.20 48.12 -12.54
C GLU A 175 18.93 47.49 -13.16
N GLU A 176 17.76 47.67 -12.54
CA GLU A 176 16.47 47.23 -13.10
C GLU A 176 16.03 48.10 -14.29
N GLU A 177 16.23 49.42 -14.25
CA GLU A 177 15.98 50.28 -15.41
C GLU A 177 16.89 49.88 -16.59
N ALA A 178 18.18 49.61 -16.33
CA ALA A 178 19.12 49.17 -17.36
C ALA A 178 18.78 47.78 -17.92
N GLN A 179 18.35 46.82 -17.09
CA GLN A 179 17.91 45.50 -17.56
C GLN A 179 16.65 45.60 -18.43
N ASN A 180 15.66 46.42 -18.03
CA ASN A 180 14.46 46.66 -18.84
C ASN A 180 14.79 47.33 -20.18
N LEU A 181 15.67 48.34 -20.19
CA LEU A 181 16.13 48.99 -21.43
C LEU A 181 16.84 47.99 -22.37
N ASN A 182 17.73 47.15 -21.83
CA ASN A 182 18.41 46.10 -22.60
C ASN A 182 17.43 45.04 -23.15
N PHE A 183 16.36 44.72 -22.40
CA PHE A 183 15.32 43.80 -22.87
C PHE A 183 14.47 44.42 -23.99
N GLU A 184 14.11 45.70 -23.91
CA GLU A 184 13.43 46.40 -25.02
C GLU A 184 14.30 46.46 -26.30
N GLU A 185 15.63 46.57 -26.17
CA GLU A 185 16.54 46.45 -27.32
C GLU A 185 16.58 45.02 -27.87
N CYS A 186 16.55 44.00 -27.01
CA CYS A 186 16.37 42.61 -27.44
C CYS A 186 15.06 42.44 -28.23
N LEU A 187 13.93 42.92 -27.72
CA LEU A 187 12.62 42.85 -28.42
C LEU A 187 12.63 43.55 -29.79
N LYS A 188 13.42 44.63 -29.97
CA LYS A 188 13.61 45.27 -31.29
C LYS A 188 14.42 44.39 -32.25
N LEU A 189 15.42 43.66 -31.78
CA LEU A 189 16.18 42.70 -32.58
C LEU A 189 15.32 41.51 -33.02
N LEU A 190 14.51 40.97 -32.11
CA LEU A 190 13.54 39.88 -32.39
C LEU A 190 12.52 40.29 -33.47
N LYS A 191 12.09 41.55 -33.48
CA LYS A 191 11.19 42.13 -34.51
C LYS A 191 11.89 42.57 -35.80
N GLY A 192 13.21 42.38 -35.92
CA GLY A 192 13.98 42.77 -37.09
C GLY A 192 13.50 42.10 -38.38
N GLU A 193 13.73 42.73 -39.53
CA GLU A 193 13.34 42.18 -40.83
C GLU A 193 14.30 41.07 -41.32
N ARG A 194 15.56 41.09 -40.86
CA ARG A 194 16.58 40.11 -41.24
C ARG A 194 16.71 39.00 -40.22
N ASP A 195 16.87 37.77 -40.72
CA ASP A 195 17.03 36.58 -39.88
C ASP A 195 18.26 36.68 -38.95
N GLU A 196 19.36 37.35 -39.36
CA GLU A 196 20.52 37.57 -38.48
C GLU A 196 20.20 38.44 -37.25
N GLN A 197 19.28 39.41 -37.38
CA GLN A 197 18.86 40.27 -36.25
C GLN A 197 18.01 39.47 -35.27
N ARG A 198 17.11 38.63 -35.78
CA ARG A 198 16.27 37.74 -34.97
C ARG A 198 17.10 36.70 -34.23
N LEU A 199 18.09 36.12 -34.91
CA LEU A 199 19.04 35.16 -34.32
C LEU A 199 19.86 35.81 -33.19
N ALA A 200 20.38 37.02 -33.42
CA ALA A 200 21.11 37.78 -32.39
C ALA A 200 20.22 38.10 -31.19
N GLY A 201 18.94 38.43 -31.41
CA GLY A 201 17.96 38.57 -30.34
C GLY A 201 17.70 37.26 -29.58
N LEU A 202 17.54 36.12 -30.27
CA LEU A 202 17.29 34.82 -29.62
C LEU A 202 18.45 34.38 -28.71
N LEU A 203 19.70 34.63 -29.12
CA LEU A 203 20.89 34.42 -28.28
C LEU A 203 20.92 35.31 -27.02
N LEU A 204 20.13 36.38 -27.00
CA LEU A 204 19.94 37.24 -25.82
C LEU A 204 18.70 36.84 -25.01
N VAL A 205 17.68 36.23 -25.61
CA VAL A 205 16.50 35.69 -24.90
C VAL A 205 16.92 34.68 -23.84
N THR A 206 17.78 33.72 -24.18
CA THR A 206 18.31 32.70 -23.23
C THR A 206 19.17 33.28 -22.11
N LYS A 207 19.56 34.57 -22.19
CA LYS A 207 20.34 35.28 -21.18
C LYS A 207 19.49 36.22 -20.32
N PHE A 208 18.43 36.81 -20.89
CA PHE A 208 17.58 37.79 -20.20
C PHE A 208 16.30 37.20 -19.62
N CYS A 209 15.72 36.18 -20.27
CA CYS A 209 14.51 35.50 -19.77
C CYS A 209 14.93 34.32 -18.89
N LYS A 210 14.40 34.27 -17.66
CA LYS A 210 14.42 33.07 -16.82
C LYS A 210 13.17 32.24 -17.09
N ALA A 211 13.20 30.94 -16.81
CA ALA A 211 12.04 30.05 -16.94
C ALA A 211 10.78 30.61 -16.23
N ASP A 212 10.95 31.14 -15.02
CA ASP A 212 9.85 31.70 -14.22
C ASP A 212 9.33 33.06 -14.72
N ASP A 213 10.04 33.76 -15.62
CA ASP A 213 9.58 35.05 -16.17
C ASP A 213 8.69 34.83 -17.39
N HIS A 214 7.49 34.33 -17.11
CA HIS A 214 6.46 34.09 -18.12
C HIS A 214 6.11 35.37 -18.91
N SER A 215 6.27 36.54 -18.28
CA SER A 215 5.94 37.84 -18.88
C SER A 215 6.93 38.22 -19.99
N SER A 216 8.23 38.10 -19.73
CA SER A 216 9.28 38.37 -20.71
C SER A 216 9.34 37.28 -21.77
N LEU A 217 9.19 36.00 -21.40
CA LEU A 217 9.11 34.89 -22.34
C LEU A 217 7.96 35.10 -23.34
N ARG A 218 6.77 35.47 -22.86
CA ARG A 218 5.63 35.76 -23.74
C ARG A 218 5.90 36.92 -24.69
N ARG A 219 6.43 38.03 -24.18
CA ARG A 219 6.78 39.20 -25.00
C ARG A 219 7.85 38.89 -26.05
N ALA A 220 8.81 38.03 -25.74
CA ALA A 220 9.85 37.59 -26.67
C ALA A 220 9.29 36.64 -27.74
N TYR A 221 8.42 35.69 -27.37
CA TYR A 221 7.73 34.82 -28.33
C TYR A 221 6.87 35.61 -29.32
N ASP A 222 6.02 36.51 -28.81
CA ASP A 222 5.15 37.38 -29.63
C ASP A 222 5.97 38.33 -30.53
N ALA A 223 7.22 38.63 -30.18
CA ALA A 223 8.13 39.46 -30.95
C ALA A 223 8.83 38.71 -32.11
N VAL A 224 9.05 37.40 -31.98
CA VAL A 224 9.71 36.55 -32.99
C VAL A 224 8.71 35.95 -33.98
N GLY A 225 7.59 35.45 -33.45
CA GLY A 225 6.57 34.72 -34.20
C GLY A 225 6.91 33.24 -34.51
N PRO A 226 5.92 32.34 -34.48
CA PRO A 226 6.14 30.89 -34.59
C PRO A 226 6.77 30.46 -35.93
N HIS A 227 6.44 31.13 -37.03
CA HIS A 227 6.98 30.81 -38.36
C HIS A 227 8.51 30.98 -38.45
N PHE A 228 9.12 31.91 -37.70
CA PHE A 228 10.58 32.02 -37.65
C PHE A 228 11.20 30.86 -36.86
N LEU A 229 10.62 30.49 -35.72
CA LEU A 229 11.07 29.37 -34.89
C LEU A 229 10.99 28.04 -35.67
N TYR A 230 9.90 27.80 -36.40
CA TYR A 230 9.74 26.63 -37.27
C TYR A 230 10.82 26.60 -38.38
N ARG A 231 11.08 27.73 -39.05
CA ARG A 231 12.15 27.83 -40.04
C ARG A 231 13.53 27.56 -39.44
N LEU A 232 13.80 28.05 -38.23
CA LEU A 232 15.07 27.85 -37.53
C LEU A 232 15.28 26.36 -37.20
N LEU A 233 14.28 25.70 -36.60
CA LEU A 233 14.28 24.26 -36.31
C LEU A 233 14.54 23.43 -37.58
N ARG A 234 13.80 23.72 -38.67
CA ARG A 234 14.00 23.03 -39.97
C ARG A 234 15.37 23.28 -40.60
N THR A 235 15.99 24.43 -40.36
CA THR A 235 17.34 24.74 -40.83
C THR A 235 18.40 23.95 -40.05
N GLY A 236 18.20 23.79 -38.73
CA GLY A 236 19.02 22.91 -37.88
C GLY A 236 18.93 21.44 -38.26
N MET A 237 17.73 20.94 -38.59
CA MET A 237 17.49 19.54 -39.00
C MET A 237 18.01 19.18 -40.42
N GLY A 238 18.41 20.15 -41.24
CA GLY A 238 18.76 19.91 -42.64
C GLY A 238 20.05 19.08 -42.80
N ARG A 239 20.13 18.17 -43.79
CA ARG A 239 21.35 17.38 -44.08
C ARG A 239 22.33 18.15 -44.98
N GLY A 240 22.83 19.29 -44.50
CA GLY A 240 23.73 20.18 -45.23
C GLY A 240 25.21 19.97 -44.89
N THR A 241 26.10 20.56 -45.68
CA THR A 241 27.55 20.60 -45.40
C THR A 241 27.95 21.85 -44.59
N ASN A 242 27.05 22.38 -43.76
CA ASN A 242 27.25 23.64 -43.06
C ASN A 242 27.64 23.40 -41.59
N ASN A 243 28.85 23.82 -41.21
CA ASN A 243 29.42 23.59 -39.87
C ASN A 243 28.65 24.26 -38.69
N ASN A 244 27.57 25.00 -38.97
CA ASN A 244 26.80 25.74 -37.97
C ASN A 244 25.41 25.11 -37.69
N GLN A 245 25.06 23.98 -38.30
CA GLN A 245 23.72 23.41 -38.18
C GLN A 245 23.38 22.95 -36.76
N ASP A 246 24.33 22.33 -36.06
CA ASP A 246 24.15 21.91 -34.66
C ASP A 246 23.90 23.12 -33.74
N ALA A 247 24.55 24.26 -34.02
CA ALA A 247 24.33 25.50 -33.26
C ALA A 247 22.94 26.11 -33.51
N TYR A 248 22.42 26.03 -34.75
CA TYR A 248 21.04 26.43 -35.04
C TYR A 248 20.03 25.47 -34.42
N LEU A 249 20.31 24.17 -34.44
CA LEU A 249 19.46 23.14 -33.86
C LEU A 249 19.38 23.31 -32.33
N SER A 250 20.52 23.40 -31.65
CA SER A 250 20.61 23.68 -30.21
C SER A 250 19.85 24.95 -29.84
N LEU A 251 20.16 26.08 -30.47
CA LEU A 251 19.45 27.33 -30.19
C LEU A 251 17.93 27.20 -30.42
N SER A 252 17.50 26.50 -31.47
CA SER A 252 16.07 26.34 -31.76
C SER A 252 15.34 25.57 -30.68
N ILE A 253 15.89 24.45 -30.19
CA ILE A 253 15.24 23.60 -29.19
C ILE A 253 15.31 24.26 -27.81
N THR A 254 16.46 24.80 -27.40
CA THR A 254 16.59 25.50 -26.11
C THR A 254 15.62 26.70 -26.03
N VAL A 255 15.44 27.46 -27.12
CA VAL A 255 14.45 28.56 -27.19
C VAL A 255 13.01 28.03 -27.18
N LEU A 256 12.71 26.94 -27.90
CA LEU A 256 11.39 26.33 -27.91
C LEU A 256 10.99 25.78 -26.53
N ALA A 257 11.90 25.08 -25.85
CA ALA A 257 11.72 24.60 -24.48
C ALA A 257 11.49 25.78 -23.51
N ALA A 258 12.34 26.81 -23.56
CA ALA A 258 12.21 28.00 -22.73
C ALA A 258 10.85 28.71 -22.93
N PHE A 259 10.34 28.81 -24.15
CA PHE A 259 9.00 29.38 -24.39
C PHE A 259 7.85 28.48 -23.90
N CYS A 260 8.06 27.16 -23.79
CA CYS A 260 7.04 26.24 -23.28
C CYS A 260 6.83 26.30 -21.75
N HIS A 261 7.64 27.03 -20.99
CA HIS A 261 7.30 27.35 -19.59
C HIS A 261 6.04 28.22 -19.47
N VAL A 262 5.66 28.94 -20.54
CA VAL A 262 4.40 29.69 -20.61
C VAL A 262 3.29 28.75 -21.10
N PRO A 263 2.29 28.38 -20.26
CA PRO A 263 1.29 27.37 -20.62
C PRO A 263 0.45 27.72 -21.85
N GLU A 264 0.17 29.00 -22.08
CA GLU A 264 -0.56 29.48 -23.27
C GLU A 264 0.24 29.33 -24.57
N ILE A 265 1.57 29.26 -24.49
CA ILE A 265 2.44 28.98 -25.64
C ILE A 265 2.58 27.47 -25.83
N ALA A 266 2.85 26.73 -24.75
CA ALA A 266 2.98 25.27 -24.78
C ALA A 266 1.72 24.57 -25.28
N SER A 267 0.53 25.12 -25.00
CA SER A 267 -0.76 24.60 -25.48
C SER A 267 -1.13 24.99 -26.92
N SER A 268 -0.32 25.81 -27.60
CA SER A 268 -0.61 26.26 -28.96
C SER A 268 -0.45 25.16 -30.02
N GLU A 269 -1.22 25.27 -31.11
CA GLU A 269 -1.18 24.32 -32.23
C GLU A 269 0.23 24.22 -32.85
N ASP A 270 0.95 25.34 -32.98
CA ASP A 270 2.32 25.37 -33.48
C ASP A 270 3.26 24.48 -32.64
N MET A 271 3.12 24.48 -31.31
CA MET A 271 3.97 23.64 -30.44
C MET A 271 3.59 22.16 -30.53
N VAL A 272 2.29 21.85 -30.59
CA VAL A 272 1.82 20.46 -30.78
C VAL A 272 2.27 19.90 -32.14
N LEU A 273 2.26 20.70 -33.20
CA LEU A 273 2.71 20.30 -34.54
C LEU A 273 4.22 20.03 -34.64
N ASN A 274 5.04 20.58 -33.73
CA ASN A 274 6.48 20.34 -33.69
C ASN A 274 6.87 19.03 -32.99
N ILE A 275 5.97 18.39 -32.22
CA ILE A 275 6.26 17.15 -31.46
C ILE A 275 6.92 16.05 -32.32
N PRO A 276 6.44 15.71 -33.54
CA PRO A 276 7.09 14.69 -34.38
C PRO A 276 8.53 15.04 -34.76
N LEU A 277 8.88 16.33 -34.82
CA LEU A 277 10.20 16.81 -35.21
C LEU A 277 11.19 16.70 -34.07
N ILE A 278 10.75 17.01 -32.85
CA ILE A 278 11.53 16.78 -31.62
C ILE A 278 11.82 15.29 -31.45
N LEU A 279 10.81 14.42 -31.69
CA LEU A 279 11.00 12.96 -31.70
C LEU A 279 11.96 12.49 -32.80
N GLU A 280 11.91 13.07 -34.01
CA GLU A 280 12.87 12.78 -35.10
C GLU A 280 14.31 13.14 -34.68
N ILE A 281 14.52 14.30 -34.05
CA ILE A 281 15.82 14.74 -33.54
C ILE A 281 16.34 13.76 -32.48
N MET A 282 15.51 13.41 -31.49
CA MET A 282 15.88 12.43 -30.44
C MET A 282 16.20 11.04 -31.02
N SER A 283 15.53 10.63 -32.09
CA SER A 283 15.78 9.34 -32.76
C SER A 283 17.09 9.30 -33.57
N THR A 284 17.59 10.46 -34.03
CA THR A 284 18.73 10.56 -34.95
C THR A 284 20.02 11.02 -34.29
N GLN A 285 19.95 11.65 -33.11
CA GLN A 285 21.10 12.22 -32.40
C GLN A 285 21.20 11.70 -30.95
N PHE A 286 21.38 10.38 -30.78
CA PHE A 286 21.69 9.78 -29.48
C PHE A 286 22.92 10.47 -28.84
N GLY A 287 22.78 10.97 -27.61
CA GLY A 287 23.83 11.69 -26.90
C GLY A 287 24.04 13.16 -27.32
N SER A 288 23.09 13.76 -28.05
CA SER A 288 23.10 15.20 -28.34
C SER A 288 23.08 16.04 -27.05
N SER A 289 23.78 17.18 -27.06
CA SER A 289 23.79 18.13 -25.94
C SER A 289 22.45 18.82 -25.70
N VAL A 290 21.45 18.56 -26.55
CA VAL A 290 20.13 19.20 -26.55
C VAL A 290 19.01 18.22 -26.16
N LEU A 291 19.39 17.03 -25.67
CA LEU A 291 18.43 15.98 -25.30
C LEU A 291 17.55 16.41 -24.12
N GLU A 292 18.10 17.18 -23.18
CA GLU A 292 17.39 17.66 -21.99
C GLU A 292 16.28 18.64 -22.36
N GLU A 293 16.56 19.63 -23.20
CA GLU A 293 15.55 20.57 -23.69
C GLU A 293 14.52 19.89 -24.62
N CYS A 294 14.87 18.80 -25.31
CA CYS A 294 13.89 17.97 -26.01
C CYS A 294 12.89 17.31 -25.04
N TYR A 295 13.38 16.70 -23.96
CA TYR A 295 12.53 16.09 -22.93
C TYR A 295 11.67 17.13 -22.20
N GLU A 296 12.25 18.27 -21.84
CA GLU A 296 11.55 19.39 -21.20
C GLU A 296 10.45 19.95 -22.10
N TYR A 297 10.74 20.21 -23.39
CA TYR A 297 9.74 20.63 -24.38
C TYR A 297 8.58 19.64 -24.44
N LEU A 298 8.86 18.35 -24.59
CA LEU A 298 7.84 17.31 -24.70
C LEU A 298 6.99 17.20 -23.43
N TYR A 299 7.60 17.32 -22.26
CA TYR A 299 6.91 17.33 -20.98
C TYR A 299 6.00 18.56 -20.82
N LEU A 300 6.49 19.76 -21.12
CA LEU A 300 5.73 21.01 -20.98
C LEU A 300 4.54 21.09 -21.94
N VAL A 301 4.74 20.75 -23.23
CA VAL A 301 3.67 20.74 -24.24
C VAL A 301 2.62 19.67 -23.92
N SER A 302 3.04 18.48 -23.46
CA SER A 302 2.13 17.43 -23.02
C SER A 302 1.33 17.85 -21.79
N THR A 303 1.98 18.53 -20.82
CA THR A 303 1.32 19.00 -19.59
C THR A 303 0.28 20.09 -19.89
N ALA A 304 0.57 20.96 -20.86
CA ALA A 304 -0.31 22.07 -21.24
C ALA A 304 -1.45 21.68 -22.20
N SER A 305 -1.38 20.54 -22.89
CA SER A 305 -2.35 20.17 -23.94
C SER A 305 -2.61 18.67 -24.06
N GLU A 306 -3.89 18.28 -23.95
CA GLU A 306 -4.35 16.90 -24.22
C GLU A 306 -4.10 16.50 -25.68
N SER A 307 -4.16 17.45 -26.62
CA SER A 307 -3.77 17.21 -28.01
C SER A 307 -2.26 17.00 -28.16
N GLY A 308 -1.45 17.59 -27.28
CA GLY A 308 -0.01 17.33 -27.16
C GLY A 308 0.27 15.88 -26.78
N ILE A 309 -0.34 15.37 -25.71
CA ILE A 309 -0.23 13.96 -25.28
C ILE A 309 -0.66 13.02 -26.39
N LYS A 310 -1.84 13.25 -26.99
CA LYS A 310 -2.34 12.42 -28.09
C LYS A 310 -1.37 12.43 -29.27
N LYS A 311 -0.85 13.59 -29.65
CA LYS A 311 0.09 13.73 -30.76
C LYS A 311 1.44 13.07 -30.46
N PHE A 312 1.90 13.11 -29.22
CA PHE A 312 3.10 12.41 -28.76
C PHE A 312 2.98 10.89 -28.96
N CYS A 313 1.88 10.29 -28.47
CA CYS A 313 1.62 8.86 -28.66
C CYS A 313 1.48 8.48 -30.14
N GLU A 314 0.65 9.20 -30.90
CA GLU A 314 0.45 8.98 -32.36
C GLU A 314 1.74 9.10 -33.19
N SER A 315 2.75 9.82 -32.69
CA SER A 315 4.01 10.05 -33.40
C SER A 315 5.13 9.09 -32.97
N GLY A 316 4.79 8.01 -32.24
CA GLY A 316 5.75 7.01 -31.78
C GLY A 316 6.56 7.44 -30.55
N GLY A 317 6.07 8.39 -29.76
CA GLY A 317 6.78 8.92 -28.59
C GLY A 317 7.16 7.84 -27.56
N ILE A 318 6.27 6.88 -27.29
CA ILE A 318 6.51 5.75 -26.37
C ILE A 318 7.72 4.92 -26.83
N LYS A 319 7.84 4.69 -28.14
CA LYS A 319 8.97 3.96 -28.74
C LYS A 319 10.30 4.70 -28.61
N ILE A 320 10.29 6.01 -28.80
CA ILE A 320 11.49 6.83 -28.58
C ILE A 320 11.89 6.79 -27.09
N LEU A 321 10.93 6.95 -26.16
CA LEU A 321 11.20 6.81 -24.72
C LEU A 321 11.81 5.45 -24.39
N ALA A 322 11.20 4.34 -24.83
CA ALA A 322 11.69 2.99 -24.60
C ALA A 322 13.13 2.78 -25.13
N SER A 323 13.46 3.35 -26.29
CA SER A 323 14.81 3.26 -26.87
C SER A 323 15.86 4.07 -26.12
N GLN A 324 15.46 5.15 -25.43
CA GLN A 324 16.37 6.07 -24.75
C GLN A 324 16.53 5.75 -23.26
N ILE A 325 15.44 5.39 -22.56
CA ILE A 325 15.38 5.29 -21.09
C ILE A 325 16.42 4.31 -20.51
N CYS A 326 16.73 3.21 -21.21
CA CYS A 326 17.76 2.25 -20.81
C CYS A 326 19.21 2.80 -20.89
N SER A 327 19.43 3.88 -21.64
CA SER A 327 20.75 4.51 -21.83
C SER A 327 20.99 5.73 -20.94
N LEU A 328 19.94 6.25 -20.30
CA LEU A 328 20.03 7.39 -19.39
C LEU A 328 20.81 7.01 -18.12
N GLN A 329 21.54 7.97 -17.57
CA GLN A 329 22.26 7.79 -16.31
C GLN A 329 21.27 7.63 -15.14
N ASP A 330 21.52 6.64 -14.28
CA ASP A 330 20.70 6.35 -13.11
C ASP A 330 20.59 7.58 -12.19
N GLY A 331 19.37 7.97 -11.82
CA GLY A 331 19.11 9.15 -10.98
C GLY A 331 19.38 10.51 -11.61
N SER A 332 19.57 10.61 -12.94
CA SER A 332 19.76 11.89 -13.65
C SER A 332 18.46 12.71 -13.79
N HIS A 333 18.58 14.02 -14.00
CA HIS A 333 17.43 14.90 -14.26
C HIS A 333 16.63 14.47 -15.51
N LEU A 334 17.32 13.96 -16.55
CA LEU A 334 16.68 13.33 -17.71
C LEU A 334 15.77 12.15 -17.33
N MET A 335 16.18 11.32 -16.35
CA MET A 335 15.34 10.23 -15.83
C MET A 335 14.12 10.78 -15.09
N GLU A 336 14.30 11.85 -14.31
CA GLU A 336 13.20 12.53 -13.60
C GLU A 336 12.16 13.13 -14.57
N ILE A 337 12.58 13.84 -15.63
CA ILE A 337 11.65 14.33 -16.66
C ILE A 337 10.97 13.16 -17.38
N SER A 338 11.72 12.09 -17.69
CA SER A 338 11.17 10.88 -18.31
C SER A 338 10.07 10.25 -17.45
N PHE A 339 10.27 10.17 -16.13
CA PHE A 339 9.29 9.64 -15.18
C PHE A 339 8.05 10.54 -15.08
N LYS A 340 8.23 11.86 -14.99
CA LYS A 340 7.10 12.82 -14.99
C LYS A 340 6.28 12.75 -16.28
N LEU A 341 6.93 12.60 -17.44
CA LEU A 341 6.26 12.42 -18.73
C LEU A 341 5.50 11.08 -18.79
N LEU A 342 6.09 9.98 -18.31
CA LEU A 342 5.41 8.68 -18.22
C LEU A 342 4.20 8.73 -17.27
N GLN A 343 4.34 9.35 -16.10
CA GLN A 343 3.26 9.54 -15.14
C GLN A 343 2.10 10.33 -15.75
N LEU A 344 2.41 11.40 -16.50
CA LEU A 344 1.43 12.20 -17.22
C LEU A 344 0.69 11.37 -18.27
N ILE A 345 1.41 10.60 -19.09
CA ILE A 345 0.81 9.72 -20.11
C ILE A 345 -0.14 8.71 -19.45
N LEU A 346 0.31 8.00 -18.42
CA LEU A 346 -0.50 7.00 -17.69
C LEU A 346 -1.73 7.62 -17.01
N SER A 347 -1.67 8.91 -16.62
CA SER A 347 -2.81 9.62 -16.02
C SER A 347 -3.86 10.12 -17.04
N ARG A 348 -3.55 10.13 -18.34
CA ARG A 348 -4.38 10.74 -19.39
C ARG A 348 -4.74 9.80 -20.55
N VAL A 349 -4.00 8.71 -20.72
CA VAL A 349 -4.19 7.71 -21.78
C VAL A 349 -4.42 6.36 -21.11
N SER A 350 -5.55 5.70 -21.40
CA SER A 350 -5.75 4.33 -20.93
C SER A 350 -4.79 3.38 -21.64
N LEU A 351 -4.33 2.32 -20.95
CA LEU A 351 -3.49 1.30 -21.59
C LEU A 351 -4.17 0.67 -22.81
N ASP A 352 -5.50 0.65 -22.88
CA ASP A 352 -6.27 0.12 -24.03
C ASP A 352 -6.16 1.01 -25.28
N THR A 353 -5.85 2.30 -25.10
CA THR A 353 -5.65 3.26 -26.20
C THR A 353 -4.23 3.16 -26.77
N ILE A 354 -3.30 2.63 -25.98
CA ILE A 354 -1.95 2.32 -26.41
C ILE A 354 -2.01 1.09 -27.32
N GLN A 355 -1.41 1.16 -28.51
CA GLN A 355 -1.63 0.14 -29.53
C GLN A 355 -0.95 -1.18 -29.13
N LYS A 356 -1.44 -2.31 -29.64
CA LYS A 356 -0.80 -3.63 -29.43
C LYS A 356 0.70 -3.63 -29.75
N ASP A 357 1.09 -2.77 -30.70
CA ASP A 357 2.47 -2.61 -31.15
C ASP A 357 3.39 -1.94 -30.12
N ASP A 358 2.84 -1.17 -29.15
CA ASP A 358 3.60 -0.48 -28.10
C ASP A 358 3.83 -1.35 -26.82
N LEU A 359 3.21 -2.53 -26.71
CA LEU A 359 3.38 -3.40 -25.53
C LEU A 359 4.83 -3.84 -25.31
N SER A 360 5.59 -4.00 -26.41
CA SER A 360 7.01 -4.36 -26.33
C SER A 360 7.84 -3.21 -25.76
N GLU A 361 7.53 -1.98 -26.18
CA GLU A 361 8.12 -0.73 -25.74
C GLU A 361 7.82 -0.47 -24.24
N ILE A 362 6.57 -0.71 -23.79
CA ILE A 362 6.21 -0.66 -22.36
C ILE A 362 7.03 -1.69 -21.54
N SER A 363 7.24 -2.91 -22.06
CA SER A 363 8.00 -3.93 -21.33
C SER A 363 9.47 -3.51 -21.08
N VAL A 364 10.06 -2.79 -22.02
CA VAL A 364 11.40 -2.18 -21.90
C VAL A 364 11.39 -1.04 -20.88
N ILE A 365 10.36 -0.19 -20.91
CA ILE A 365 10.18 0.91 -19.93
C ILE A 365 10.05 0.35 -18.50
N VAL A 366 9.23 -0.70 -18.29
CA VAL A 366 9.10 -1.39 -17.00
C VAL A 366 10.45 -1.92 -16.52
N ALA A 367 11.24 -2.55 -17.39
CA ALA A 367 12.58 -3.03 -17.04
C ALA A 367 13.55 -1.90 -16.62
N ALA A 368 13.48 -0.75 -17.29
CA ALA A 368 14.29 0.43 -16.94
C ALA A 368 13.86 1.07 -15.61
N ILE A 369 12.54 1.20 -15.36
CA ILE A 369 12.02 1.71 -14.08
C ILE A 369 12.37 0.74 -12.94
N ALA A 370 12.24 -0.57 -13.14
CA ALA A 370 12.66 -1.58 -12.17
C ALA A 370 14.14 -1.42 -11.79
N LYS A 371 15.03 -1.18 -12.76
CA LYS A 371 16.46 -0.88 -12.48
C LYS A 371 16.62 0.36 -11.60
N GLN A 372 15.91 1.46 -11.90
CA GLN A 372 15.95 2.66 -11.04
C GLN A 372 15.45 2.35 -9.63
N PHE A 373 14.36 1.60 -9.52
CA PHE A 373 13.77 1.20 -8.25
C PHE A 373 14.71 0.33 -7.38
N ALA A 374 15.52 -0.54 -8.00
CA ALA A 374 16.54 -1.32 -7.31
C ALA A 374 17.72 -0.44 -6.83
N VAL A 375 18.26 0.42 -7.70
CA VAL A 375 19.55 1.12 -7.49
C VAL A 375 19.43 2.42 -6.69
N LEU A 376 18.30 3.12 -6.75
CA LEU A 376 18.16 4.45 -6.14
C LEU A 376 17.78 4.38 -4.66
N HIS A 377 18.24 5.38 -3.90
CA HIS A 377 17.89 5.61 -2.49
C HIS A 377 17.47 7.08 -2.23
N ASN A 378 16.91 7.76 -3.25
CA ASN A 378 16.41 9.14 -3.20
C ASN A 378 14.90 9.18 -3.51
N SER A 379 14.30 10.37 -3.65
CA SER A 379 12.87 10.55 -3.95
C SER A 379 12.42 9.82 -5.23
N LEU A 380 13.27 9.80 -6.25
CA LEU A 380 13.01 9.14 -7.54
C LEU A 380 12.82 7.61 -7.40
N LYS A 381 13.30 6.98 -6.32
CA LYS A 381 12.97 5.59 -5.98
C LYS A 381 11.47 5.40 -5.72
N PHE A 382 10.84 6.34 -5.01
CA PHE A 382 9.40 6.29 -4.74
C PHE A 382 8.59 6.63 -5.99
N GLU A 383 9.06 7.56 -6.83
CA GLU A 383 8.45 7.80 -8.15
C GLU A 383 8.51 6.54 -9.04
N ALA A 384 9.62 5.78 -9.00
CA ALA A 384 9.72 4.48 -9.66
C ALA A 384 8.69 3.46 -9.14
N LEU A 385 8.52 3.38 -7.81
CA LEU A 385 7.52 2.53 -7.16
C LEU A 385 6.09 2.87 -7.62
N HIS A 386 5.73 4.16 -7.57
CA HIS A 386 4.39 4.63 -7.95
C HIS A 386 4.11 4.40 -9.44
N LEU A 387 5.11 4.56 -10.31
CA LEU A 387 5.01 4.22 -11.74
C LEU A 387 4.84 2.70 -11.97
N LEU A 388 5.59 1.85 -11.28
CA LEU A 388 5.45 0.40 -11.38
C LEU A 388 4.04 -0.04 -10.94
N ASN A 389 3.50 0.49 -9.85
CA ASN A 389 2.13 0.20 -9.42
C ASN A 389 1.08 0.71 -10.42
N ALA A 390 1.27 1.91 -10.97
CA ALA A 390 0.36 2.46 -11.98
C ALA A 390 0.29 1.61 -13.26
N ILE A 391 1.41 0.97 -13.65
CA ILE A 391 1.47 0.09 -14.82
C ILE A 391 0.96 -1.33 -14.49
N LEU A 392 1.41 -1.93 -13.38
CA LEU A 392 1.21 -3.35 -13.11
C LEU A 392 -0.11 -3.68 -12.39
N SER A 393 -0.63 -2.76 -11.57
CA SER A 393 -1.88 -2.95 -10.81
C SER A 393 -3.14 -2.44 -11.55
N SER A 394 -3.03 -2.18 -12.85
CA SER A 394 -4.16 -1.84 -13.72
C SER A 394 -5.05 -3.06 -13.97
N LYS A 395 -6.37 -2.89 -14.04
CA LYS A 395 -7.32 -4.01 -14.21
C LYS A 395 -7.19 -4.69 -15.58
N ASP A 396 -6.73 -3.95 -16.57
CA ASP A 396 -6.73 -4.35 -17.98
C ASP A 396 -5.34 -4.82 -18.46
N SER A 397 -4.37 -4.97 -17.54
CA SER A 397 -2.97 -5.28 -17.85
C SER A 397 -2.68 -6.76 -18.17
N SER A 398 -3.68 -7.62 -18.37
CA SER A 398 -3.47 -9.07 -18.57
C SER A 398 -2.57 -9.39 -19.78
N GLN A 399 -2.78 -8.71 -20.91
CA GLN A 399 -1.92 -8.85 -22.09
C GLN A 399 -0.49 -8.35 -21.85
N LEU A 400 -0.32 -7.33 -21.00
CA LEU A 400 1.00 -6.85 -20.59
C LEU A 400 1.68 -7.86 -19.66
N HIS A 401 0.95 -8.48 -18.73
CA HIS A 401 1.46 -9.53 -17.85
C HIS A 401 1.97 -10.73 -18.66
N ASP A 402 1.25 -11.14 -19.72
CA ASP A 402 1.69 -12.21 -20.62
C ASP A 402 3.02 -11.88 -21.31
N VAL A 403 3.19 -10.64 -21.81
CA VAL A 403 4.45 -10.15 -22.40
C VAL A 403 5.58 -10.09 -21.36
N LEU A 404 5.28 -9.59 -20.15
CA LEU A 404 6.24 -9.48 -19.05
C LEU A 404 6.72 -10.85 -18.55
N ARG A 405 5.87 -11.90 -18.56
CA ARG A 405 6.30 -13.28 -18.25
C ARG A 405 7.28 -13.85 -19.27
N LEU A 406 7.27 -13.37 -20.52
CA LEU A 406 8.19 -13.80 -21.58
C LEU A 406 9.55 -13.06 -21.54
N LEU A 407 9.68 -11.98 -20.76
CA LEU A 407 10.98 -11.36 -20.52
C LEU A 407 11.90 -12.29 -19.71
N PRO A 408 13.22 -12.31 -19.97
CA PRO A 408 14.17 -13.04 -19.15
C PRO A 408 14.07 -12.63 -17.67
N GLN A 409 13.87 -13.61 -16.77
CA GLN A 409 13.66 -13.36 -15.34
C GLN A 409 14.86 -12.66 -14.68
N ASP A 410 16.08 -12.86 -15.19
CA ASP A 410 17.36 -12.47 -14.61
C ASP A 410 17.65 -10.95 -14.57
N SER A 411 16.66 -10.09 -14.82
CA SER A 411 16.87 -8.63 -14.82
C SER A 411 15.79 -7.86 -14.07
N TRP A 412 14.61 -7.67 -14.68
CA TRP A 412 13.63 -6.71 -14.16
C TRP A 412 12.89 -7.21 -12.92
N SER A 413 12.46 -8.48 -12.88
CA SER A 413 11.68 -9.00 -11.75
C SER A 413 12.54 -9.12 -10.47
N HIS A 414 13.83 -9.45 -10.63
CA HIS A 414 14.81 -9.40 -9.56
C HIS A 414 15.05 -7.96 -9.07
N ASN A 415 15.20 -6.99 -9.97
CA ASN A 415 15.32 -5.57 -9.62
C ASN A 415 14.09 -5.06 -8.82
N VAL A 416 12.87 -5.44 -9.23
CA VAL A 416 11.65 -5.14 -8.45
C VAL A 416 11.74 -5.72 -7.03
N ARG A 417 12.24 -6.97 -6.90
CA ARG A 417 12.42 -7.60 -5.59
C ARG A 417 13.43 -6.87 -4.71
N ILE A 418 14.58 -6.46 -5.27
CA ILE A 418 15.58 -5.65 -4.55
C ILE A 418 14.95 -4.35 -4.04
N GLY A 419 14.22 -3.63 -4.89
CA GLY A 419 13.60 -2.35 -4.52
C GLY A 419 12.52 -2.50 -3.43
N ILE A 420 11.70 -3.57 -3.48
CA ILE A 420 10.75 -3.91 -2.42
C ILE A 420 11.51 -4.21 -1.12
N MET A 421 12.52 -5.09 -1.15
CA MET A 421 13.29 -5.46 0.03
C MET A 421 13.96 -4.24 0.68
N ASP A 422 14.54 -3.34 -0.11
CA ASP A 422 15.14 -2.10 0.38
C ASP A 422 14.11 -1.19 1.07
N ILE A 423 12.89 -1.05 0.56
CA ILE A 423 11.83 -0.27 1.24
C ILE A 423 11.34 -0.95 2.51
N LEU A 424 11.12 -2.27 2.49
CA LEU A 424 10.59 -3.02 3.63
C LEU A 424 11.60 -3.14 4.79
N GLN A 425 12.91 -3.25 4.50
CA GLN A 425 13.95 -3.28 5.53
C GLN A 425 14.19 -1.90 6.18
N ASN A 426 13.92 -0.80 5.46
CA ASN A 426 14.30 0.55 5.90
C ASN A 426 13.21 1.31 6.66
N ARG A 427 13.63 2.44 7.25
CA ARG A 427 12.74 3.38 7.95
C ARG A 427 12.08 4.35 6.97
N VAL A 428 11.09 3.83 6.24
CA VAL A 428 10.28 4.58 5.26
C VAL A 428 8.91 4.96 5.86
N ALA A 429 8.24 5.95 5.27
CA ALA A 429 6.85 6.31 5.62
C ALA A 429 5.88 5.12 5.37
N PRO A 430 4.82 4.94 6.19
CA PRO A 430 3.89 3.81 6.04
C PRO A 430 3.24 3.71 4.64
N ALA A 431 2.88 4.86 4.04
CA ALA A 431 2.28 4.90 2.71
C ALA A 431 3.15 4.21 1.64
N GLU A 432 4.47 4.45 1.66
CA GLU A 432 5.41 3.86 0.70
C GLU A 432 5.63 2.36 0.96
N ARG A 433 5.58 1.91 2.23
CA ARG A 433 5.63 0.47 2.55
C ARG A 433 4.40 -0.26 2.03
N LEU A 434 3.22 0.33 2.19
CA LEU A 434 1.98 -0.20 1.63
C LEU A 434 2.05 -0.25 0.09
N GLN A 435 2.61 0.76 -0.58
CA GLN A 435 2.82 0.74 -2.03
C GLN A 435 3.82 -0.36 -2.44
N ALA A 436 4.86 -0.64 -1.65
CA ALA A 436 5.77 -1.77 -1.88
C ALA A 436 5.06 -3.14 -1.70
N LEU A 437 4.11 -3.26 -0.78
CA LEU A 437 3.26 -4.46 -0.65
C LEU A 437 2.29 -4.61 -1.84
N ILE A 438 1.68 -3.53 -2.33
CA ILE A 438 0.85 -3.55 -3.54
C ILE A 438 1.69 -4.03 -4.75
N LEU A 439 2.94 -3.56 -4.87
CA LEU A 439 3.85 -4.04 -5.92
C LEU A 439 4.19 -5.52 -5.75
N ALA A 440 4.46 -5.97 -4.52
CA ALA A 440 4.73 -7.37 -4.21
C ALA A 440 3.55 -8.28 -4.57
N GLU A 441 2.31 -7.86 -4.28
CA GLU A 441 1.10 -8.59 -4.67
C GLU A 441 1.00 -8.71 -6.18
N SER A 442 1.17 -7.59 -6.91
CA SER A 442 1.13 -7.59 -8.37
C SER A 442 2.21 -8.52 -8.97
N MET A 443 3.42 -8.56 -8.40
CA MET A 443 4.48 -9.47 -8.84
C MET A 443 4.17 -10.95 -8.57
N VAL A 444 3.61 -11.28 -7.41
CA VAL A 444 3.16 -12.64 -7.05
C VAL A 444 1.98 -13.08 -7.93
N SER A 445 1.08 -12.17 -8.29
CA SER A 445 -0.03 -12.44 -9.21
C SER A 445 0.44 -12.63 -10.67
N ILE A 446 1.59 -12.05 -11.07
CA ILE A 446 2.19 -12.27 -12.40
C ILE A 446 2.98 -13.59 -12.46
N TYR A 447 3.82 -13.88 -11.46
CA TYR A 447 4.81 -14.96 -11.51
C TYR A 447 4.50 -16.19 -10.65
N GLY A 448 3.46 -16.15 -9.81
CA GLY A 448 3.19 -17.19 -8.81
C GLY A 448 3.90 -16.95 -7.48
N GLU A 449 3.56 -17.77 -6.49
CA GLU A 449 3.98 -17.59 -5.10
C GLU A 449 5.49 -17.84 -4.91
N ASP A 450 6.09 -18.70 -5.72
CA ASP A 450 7.52 -19.04 -5.77
C ASP A 450 8.42 -17.84 -6.09
N TRP A 451 7.84 -16.76 -6.61
CA TRP A 451 8.54 -15.49 -6.80
C TRP A 451 9.02 -14.88 -5.46
N LEU A 452 8.46 -15.25 -4.31
CA LEU A 452 8.93 -14.75 -3.01
C LEU A 452 10.24 -15.41 -2.53
N VAL A 453 10.65 -16.54 -3.12
CA VAL A 453 11.77 -17.40 -2.65
C VAL A 453 12.83 -17.66 -3.73
N SER A 454 12.59 -17.30 -4.99
CA SER A 454 13.50 -17.63 -6.10
C SER A 454 14.89 -17.02 -5.90
N GLN A 455 15.96 -17.78 -6.14
CA GLN A 455 17.32 -17.22 -6.14
C GLN A 455 17.63 -16.60 -7.51
N ALA A 456 18.22 -15.41 -7.53
CA ALA A 456 18.83 -14.88 -8.74
C ALA A 456 20.20 -15.55 -8.94
N SER A 457 20.42 -16.16 -10.10
CA SER A 457 21.70 -16.74 -10.48
C SER A 457 22.69 -15.66 -10.95
N THR A 458 23.05 -14.73 -10.07
CA THR A 458 24.03 -13.67 -10.32
C THR A 458 25.40 -14.07 -9.74
N ASN A 459 26.42 -14.18 -10.60
CA ASN A 459 27.79 -14.56 -10.24
C ASN A 459 28.61 -13.44 -9.54
N ASP A 460 27.96 -12.41 -9.01
CA ASP A 460 28.65 -11.25 -8.43
C ASP A 460 28.99 -11.43 -6.95
N ALA A 461 30.20 -11.04 -6.59
CA ALA A 461 30.88 -11.44 -5.35
C ALA A 461 30.50 -10.61 -4.11
N GLN A 462 29.21 -10.45 -3.86
CA GLN A 462 28.66 -9.85 -2.65
C GLN A 462 27.64 -10.83 -2.07
N GLU A 463 27.74 -11.18 -0.78
CA GLU A 463 26.94 -12.26 -0.18
C GLU A 463 25.44 -12.07 -0.52
N PRO A 464 24.84 -12.95 -1.34
CA PRO A 464 23.47 -12.77 -1.76
C PRO A 464 22.57 -12.84 -0.53
N ALA A 465 21.63 -11.90 -0.42
CA ALA A 465 20.65 -11.92 0.66
C ALA A 465 19.94 -13.29 0.67
N PRO A 466 19.60 -13.84 1.87
CA PRO A 466 18.92 -15.12 1.96
C PRO A 466 17.69 -15.16 1.05
N ALA A 467 17.49 -16.28 0.34
CA ALA A 467 16.47 -16.41 -0.70
C ALA A 467 15.05 -16.15 -0.16
N ASP A 468 14.84 -16.51 1.10
CA ASP A 468 13.66 -16.32 1.94
C ASP A 468 13.50 -14.90 2.50
N MET A 469 14.50 -14.02 2.39
CA MET A 469 14.45 -12.70 3.02
C MET A 469 13.33 -11.83 2.46
N CYS A 470 13.01 -11.96 1.16
CA CYS A 470 11.86 -11.27 0.57
C CYS A 470 10.54 -11.78 1.18
N LEU A 471 10.34 -13.10 1.21
CA LEU A 471 9.20 -13.76 1.84
C LEU A 471 8.99 -13.30 3.29
N LEU A 472 10.03 -13.33 4.12
CA LEU A 472 9.98 -12.93 5.53
C LEU A 472 9.62 -11.45 5.72
N LEU A 473 10.13 -10.56 4.88
CA LEU A 473 9.83 -9.12 4.93
C LEU A 473 8.41 -8.81 4.47
N VAL A 474 7.94 -9.46 3.41
CA VAL A 474 6.58 -9.31 2.90
C VAL A 474 5.58 -9.78 3.94
N LEU A 475 5.82 -10.93 4.60
CA LEU A 475 4.95 -11.39 5.70
C LEU A 475 5.00 -10.44 6.90
N GLU A 476 6.19 -10.05 7.35
CA GLU A 476 6.33 -9.18 8.53
C GLU A 476 5.67 -7.82 8.34
N GLN A 477 5.86 -7.17 7.18
CA GLN A 477 5.19 -5.90 6.94
C GLN A 477 3.69 -6.09 6.69
N SER A 478 3.26 -7.18 6.03
CA SER A 478 1.82 -7.46 5.87
C SER A 478 1.13 -7.63 7.22
N ARG A 479 1.76 -8.34 8.17
CA ARG A 479 1.29 -8.48 9.57
C ARG A 479 1.12 -7.11 10.25
N VAL A 480 2.11 -6.23 10.12
CA VAL A 480 2.08 -4.86 10.68
C VAL A 480 0.97 -4.02 10.05
N GLU A 481 0.86 -4.00 8.71
CA GLU A 481 -0.19 -3.23 8.02
C GLU A 481 -1.59 -3.79 8.34
N ILE A 482 -1.77 -5.11 8.40
CA ILE A 482 -3.04 -5.74 8.82
C ILE A 482 -3.44 -5.23 10.21
N ALA A 483 -2.55 -5.26 11.20
CA ALA A 483 -2.85 -4.79 12.55
C ALA A 483 -3.24 -3.30 12.59
N VAL A 484 -2.51 -2.45 11.88
CA VAL A 484 -2.81 -1.00 11.80
C VAL A 484 -4.16 -0.76 11.11
N LEU A 485 -4.36 -1.35 9.93
CA LEU A 485 -5.53 -1.10 9.09
C LEU A 485 -6.81 -1.67 9.70
N LEU A 486 -6.76 -2.84 10.37
CA LEU A 486 -7.93 -3.40 11.06
C LEU A 486 -8.32 -2.56 12.28
N ASN A 487 -7.35 -2.08 13.06
CA ASN A 487 -7.61 -1.17 14.18
C ASN A 487 -8.21 0.17 13.70
N GLU A 488 -7.70 0.73 12.60
CA GLU A 488 -8.31 1.91 11.98
C GLU A 488 -9.73 1.64 11.43
N LEU A 489 -9.97 0.46 10.83
CA LEU A 489 -11.31 0.07 10.36
C LEU A 489 -12.30 -0.12 11.51
N ALA A 490 -11.89 -0.75 12.61
CA ALA A 490 -12.69 -0.87 13.83
C ALA A 490 -13.12 0.50 14.35
N TYR A 491 -12.14 1.40 14.57
CA TYR A 491 -12.39 2.77 14.98
C TYR A 491 -13.37 3.50 14.04
N LEU A 492 -13.11 3.46 12.72
CA LEU A 492 -13.93 4.16 11.72
C LEU A 492 -15.35 3.60 11.58
N LYS A 493 -15.55 2.30 11.82
CA LYS A 493 -16.86 1.65 11.70
C LYS A 493 -17.69 1.73 13.00
N TYR A 494 -17.05 1.68 14.17
CA TYR A 494 -17.74 1.45 15.45
C TYR A 494 -17.67 2.64 16.42
N GLU A 495 -16.57 3.40 16.45
CA GLU A 495 -16.36 4.50 17.41
C GLU A 495 -16.47 5.92 16.81
N ALA A 496 -16.17 6.08 15.51
CA ALA A 496 -16.04 7.39 14.89
C ALA A 496 -17.38 8.16 14.80
N PRO A 497 -17.43 9.44 15.21
CA PRO A 497 -18.67 10.22 15.19
C PRO A 497 -19.07 10.64 13.78
N GLN A 498 -20.24 10.16 13.34
CA GLN A 498 -20.96 10.47 12.09
C GLN A 498 -20.36 9.88 10.79
N HIS A 499 -21.21 9.19 10.02
CA HIS A 499 -20.89 8.73 8.66
C HIS A 499 -20.87 9.90 7.68
N THR A 500 -19.71 10.55 7.52
CA THR A 500 -19.48 11.53 6.45
C THR A 500 -19.04 10.81 5.17
N SER A 501 -19.13 11.47 4.01
CA SER A 501 -18.59 10.93 2.75
C SER A 501 -17.10 10.61 2.84
N ALA A 502 -16.32 11.47 3.51
CA ALA A 502 -14.90 11.26 3.77
C ALA A 502 -14.65 10.02 4.66
N THR A 503 -15.51 9.77 5.65
CA THR A 503 -15.46 8.53 6.46
C THR A 503 -15.66 7.29 5.58
N SER A 504 -16.62 7.35 4.64
CA SER A 504 -16.90 6.23 3.73
C SER A 504 -15.78 5.98 2.73
N GLU A 505 -15.17 7.03 2.18
CA GLU A 505 -14.02 6.92 1.27
C GLU A 505 -12.77 6.38 2.00
N ALA A 506 -12.54 6.82 3.24
CA ALA A 506 -11.49 6.27 4.11
C ALA A 506 -11.71 4.77 4.37
N ILE A 507 -12.92 4.35 4.76
CA ILE A 507 -13.27 2.93 4.95
C ILE A 507 -13.02 2.13 3.67
N PHE A 508 -13.49 2.61 2.51
CA PHE A 508 -13.28 1.92 1.22
C PHE A 508 -11.79 1.75 0.89
N SER A 509 -10.99 2.80 1.05
CA SER A 509 -9.54 2.76 0.83
C SER A 509 -8.85 1.77 1.78
N LYS A 510 -9.16 1.82 3.09
CA LYS A 510 -8.57 0.94 4.10
C LYS A 510 -8.95 -0.52 3.86
N ARG A 511 -10.21 -0.82 3.49
CA ARG A 511 -10.65 -2.17 3.09
C ARG A 511 -9.87 -2.72 1.90
N ARG A 512 -9.68 -1.91 0.85
CA ARG A 512 -8.84 -2.30 -0.31
C ARG A 512 -7.41 -2.63 0.12
N ASN A 513 -6.82 -1.85 1.02
CA ASN A 513 -5.46 -2.05 1.49
C ASN A 513 -5.31 -3.33 2.35
N VAL A 514 -6.29 -3.63 3.22
CA VAL A 514 -6.34 -4.90 3.96
C VAL A 514 -6.46 -6.08 3.01
N ALA A 515 -7.30 -5.98 1.98
CA ALA A 515 -7.47 -7.07 1.00
C ALA A 515 -6.17 -7.42 0.26
N VAL A 516 -5.31 -6.43 -0.04
CA VAL A 516 -3.97 -6.66 -0.62
C VAL A 516 -3.07 -7.42 0.35
N ALA A 517 -3.00 -6.99 1.60
CA ALA A 517 -2.19 -7.67 2.62
C ALA A 517 -2.70 -9.09 2.94
N TYR A 518 -4.03 -9.29 2.99
CA TYR A 518 -4.63 -10.61 3.11
C TYR A 518 -4.32 -11.51 1.92
N THR A 519 -4.38 -10.98 0.69
CA THR A 519 -4.00 -11.74 -0.52
C THR A 519 -2.55 -12.19 -0.44
N LEU A 520 -1.63 -11.32 -0.03
CA LEU A 520 -0.23 -11.70 0.19
C LEU A 520 -0.08 -12.80 1.23
N VAL A 521 -0.79 -12.72 2.36
CA VAL A 521 -0.71 -13.75 3.40
C VAL A 521 -1.33 -15.08 2.93
N GLU A 522 -2.46 -15.07 2.22
CA GLU A 522 -3.08 -16.27 1.63
C GLU A 522 -2.15 -16.94 0.60
N LYS A 523 -1.45 -16.13 -0.21
CA LYS A 523 -0.42 -16.60 -1.15
C LYS A 523 0.78 -17.22 -0.42
N ILE A 524 1.19 -16.66 0.71
CA ILE A 524 2.27 -17.21 1.55
C ILE A 524 1.83 -18.51 2.25
N ILE A 525 0.59 -18.61 2.70
CA ILE A 525 0.03 -19.86 3.24
C ILE A 525 0.07 -20.95 2.16
N LYS A 526 -0.45 -20.67 0.96
CA LYS A 526 -0.40 -21.61 -0.18
C LYS A 526 1.03 -22.05 -0.53
N LEU A 527 2.00 -21.13 -0.51
CA LEU A 527 3.40 -21.45 -0.74
C LEU A 527 3.93 -22.45 0.30
N ILE A 528 3.62 -22.22 1.59
CA ILE A 528 4.05 -23.08 2.69
C ILE A 528 3.41 -24.48 2.59
N SER A 529 2.12 -24.57 2.29
CA SER A 529 1.41 -25.83 2.08
C SER A 529 1.98 -26.70 0.95
N ASN A 530 2.58 -26.05 -0.06
CA ASN A 530 3.18 -26.74 -1.21
C ASN A 530 4.62 -27.24 -0.96
N VAL A 531 5.26 -26.92 0.17
CA VAL A 531 6.67 -27.29 0.45
C VAL A 531 6.88 -28.81 0.58
N ASP A 532 5.85 -29.56 0.98
CA ASP A 532 5.86 -31.03 0.99
C ASP A 532 5.63 -31.65 -0.40
N GLY A 533 5.32 -30.82 -1.40
CA GLY A 533 5.24 -31.19 -2.81
C GLY A 533 6.62 -31.43 -3.43
N ASN A 534 6.66 -32.17 -4.54
CA ASN A 534 7.90 -32.62 -5.19
C ASN A 534 8.64 -31.50 -5.98
N ASP A 535 8.36 -30.24 -5.66
CA ASP A 535 8.88 -29.04 -6.31
C ASP A 535 10.01 -28.44 -5.44
N GLY A 536 11.16 -28.15 -6.06
CA GLY A 536 12.46 -27.99 -5.37
C GLY A 536 12.67 -26.73 -4.49
N ILE A 537 11.63 -26.18 -3.88
CA ILE A 537 11.68 -25.01 -2.99
C ILE A 537 12.06 -25.44 -1.57
N LEU A 538 13.37 -25.53 -1.30
CA LEU A 538 13.89 -25.85 0.03
C LEU A 538 13.89 -24.63 0.95
N LEU A 539 12.76 -24.33 1.60
CA LEU A 539 12.73 -23.45 2.78
C LEU A 539 13.41 -24.16 3.97
N ASP A 540 14.26 -23.45 4.71
CA ASP A 540 14.85 -24.03 5.92
C ASP A 540 13.85 -24.10 7.09
N GLU A 541 14.03 -25.09 7.96
CA GLU A 541 13.13 -25.35 9.12
C GLU A 541 13.01 -24.13 10.05
N ARG A 542 14.08 -23.33 10.16
CA ARG A 542 14.13 -22.11 10.97
C ARG A 542 13.24 -21.02 10.37
N THR A 543 13.18 -20.92 9.06
CA THR A 543 12.37 -19.98 8.30
C THR A 543 10.92 -20.39 8.34
N LEU A 544 10.62 -21.67 8.09
CA LEU A 544 9.29 -22.23 8.28
C LEU A 544 8.74 -21.94 9.69
N THR A 545 9.57 -22.14 10.73
CA THR A 545 9.20 -21.83 12.12
C THR A 545 8.87 -20.34 12.33
N LYS A 546 9.65 -19.41 11.75
CA LYS A 546 9.35 -17.96 11.81
C LYS A 546 8.03 -17.63 11.12
N LEU A 547 7.83 -18.17 9.91
CA LEU A 547 6.62 -17.94 9.11
C LEU A 547 5.38 -18.40 9.89
N ILE A 548 5.43 -19.61 10.47
CA ILE A 548 4.35 -20.14 11.31
C ILE A 548 4.08 -19.22 12.52
N LEU A 549 5.12 -18.72 13.20
CA LEU A 549 4.93 -17.77 14.32
C LEU A 549 4.28 -16.46 13.87
N GLN A 550 4.75 -15.86 12.78
CA GLN A 550 4.18 -14.61 12.23
C GLN A 550 2.75 -14.79 11.73
N LEU A 551 2.41 -15.96 11.14
CA LEU A 551 1.06 -16.29 10.73
C LEU A 551 0.13 -16.46 11.94
N ASN A 552 0.56 -17.15 13.00
CA ASN A 552 -0.19 -17.25 14.26
C ASN A 552 -0.49 -15.87 14.86
N GLU A 553 0.50 -14.98 14.92
CA GLU A 553 0.30 -13.59 15.37
C GLU A 553 -0.67 -12.82 14.47
N THR A 554 -0.54 -12.95 13.14
CA THR A 554 -1.43 -12.29 12.18
C THR A 554 -2.88 -12.76 12.39
N ILE A 555 -3.10 -14.07 12.50
CA ILE A 555 -4.43 -14.66 12.66
C ILE A 555 -5.04 -14.33 14.03
N ALA A 556 -4.24 -14.22 15.09
CA ALA A 556 -4.71 -13.72 16.38
C ALA A 556 -5.31 -12.31 16.27
N VAL A 557 -4.64 -11.39 15.57
CA VAL A 557 -5.13 -10.02 15.33
C VAL A 557 -6.38 -10.00 14.44
N VAL A 558 -6.47 -10.88 13.43
CA VAL A 558 -7.70 -11.01 12.63
C VAL A 558 -8.87 -11.55 13.46
N LEU A 559 -8.62 -12.47 14.39
CA LEU A 559 -9.63 -12.97 15.34
C LEU A 559 -10.05 -11.90 16.35
N GLU A 560 -9.14 -11.01 16.79
CA GLU A 560 -9.48 -9.83 17.62
C GLU A 560 -10.42 -8.87 16.88
N TYR A 561 -10.15 -8.57 15.61
CA TYR A 561 -11.04 -7.73 14.79
C TYR A 561 -12.44 -8.34 14.60
N LEU A 562 -12.53 -9.66 14.44
CA LEU A 562 -13.81 -10.36 14.33
C LEU A 562 -14.56 -10.47 15.66
N GLU A 563 -13.84 -10.56 16.78
CA GLU A 563 -14.40 -10.48 18.13
C GLU A 563 -15.00 -9.10 18.42
N ASP A 564 -14.27 -8.03 18.11
CA ASP A 564 -14.75 -6.65 18.22
C ASP A 564 -16.00 -6.40 17.34
N ALA A 565 -16.02 -6.92 16.11
CA ALA A 565 -17.21 -6.87 15.26
C ALA A 565 -18.42 -7.62 15.87
N LYS A 566 -18.18 -8.81 16.46
CA LYS A 566 -19.19 -9.60 17.18
C LYS A 566 -19.75 -8.85 18.40
N GLU A 567 -18.91 -8.19 19.19
CA GLU A 567 -19.33 -7.38 20.34
C GLU A 567 -20.17 -6.16 19.91
N HIS A 568 -19.82 -5.53 18.79
CA HIS A 568 -20.59 -4.46 18.17
C HIS A 568 -21.83 -4.92 17.39
N GLY A 569 -22.15 -6.22 17.41
CA GLY A 569 -23.31 -6.80 16.72
C GLY A 569 -23.24 -6.73 15.19
N GLN A 570 -22.06 -6.45 14.64
CA GLN A 570 -21.82 -6.37 13.20
C GLN A 570 -21.50 -7.77 12.68
N LYS A 571 -22.16 -8.18 11.61
CA LYS A 571 -21.93 -9.48 10.96
C LYS A 571 -21.79 -9.40 9.45
N LYS A 572 -21.90 -8.20 8.87
CA LYS A 572 -21.99 -8.00 7.42
C LYS A 572 -20.96 -6.99 6.94
N GLY A 573 -20.18 -7.38 5.93
CA GLY A 573 -19.10 -6.57 5.35
C GLY A 573 -18.04 -7.43 4.69
N ASP A 574 -17.57 -7.01 3.51
CA ASP A 574 -16.55 -7.74 2.75
C ASP A 574 -15.20 -7.81 3.48
N ASP A 575 -14.92 -6.85 4.35
CA ASP A 575 -13.79 -6.90 5.28
C ASP A 575 -13.93 -8.06 6.27
N LEU A 576 -15.09 -8.23 6.90
CA LEU A 576 -15.36 -9.36 7.81
C LEU A 576 -15.29 -10.69 7.05
N LEU A 577 -15.86 -10.76 5.84
CA LEU A 577 -15.82 -11.96 5.02
C LEU A 577 -14.40 -12.34 4.58
N ALA A 578 -13.57 -11.35 4.21
CA ALA A 578 -12.17 -11.56 3.90
C ALA A 578 -11.36 -11.99 5.13
N SER A 579 -11.66 -11.45 6.33
CA SER A 579 -11.10 -11.91 7.61
C SER A 579 -11.46 -13.37 7.90
N VAL A 580 -12.70 -13.80 7.65
CA VAL A 580 -13.10 -15.22 7.77
C VAL A 580 -12.37 -16.10 6.76
N ARG A 581 -12.17 -15.61 5.52
CA ARG A 581 -11.46 -16.36 4.47
C ARG A 581 -10.01 -16.66 4.82
N ILE A 582 -9.24 -15.66 5.27
CA ILE A 582 -7.84 -15.85 5.64
C ILE A 582 -7.68 -16.77 6.86
N ILE A 583 -8.61 -16.70 7.83
CA ILE A 583 -8.69 -17.64 8.96
C ILE A 583 -8.96 -19.07 8.46
N GLY A 584 -9.97 -19.26 7.61
CA GLY A 584 -10.31 -20.56 7.05
C GLY A 584 -9.15 -21.18 6.26
N SER A 585 -8.44 -20.37 5.48
CA SER A 585 -7.25 -20.81 4.73
C SER A 585 -6.08 -21.20 5.63
N TYR A 586 -5.79 -20.48 6.71
CA TYR A 586 -4.67 -20.82 7.59
C TYR A 586 -4.98 -22.03 8.49
N LEU A 587 -6.19 -22.06 9.07
CA LEU A 587 -6.58 -23.10 10.02
C LEU A 587 -6.89 -24.45 9.35
N ALA A 588 -6.99 -24.51 8.03
CA ALA A 588 -6.93 -25.77 7.28
C ALA A 588 -5.58 -26.48 7.46
N GLU A 589 -4.50 -25.70 7.47
CA GLU A 589 -3.11 -26.18 7.59
C GLU A 589 -2.68 -26.30 9.06
N ALA A 590 -3.16 -25.37 9.91
CA ALA A 590 -2.83 -25.27 11.33
C ALA A 590 -4.08 -25.32 12.24
N PRO A 591 -4.85 -26.43 12.27
CA PRO A 591 -6.13 -26.52 12.98
C PRO A 591 -6.06 -26.39 14.51
N LEU A 592 -4.86 -26.38 15.10
CA LEU A 592 -4.62 -26.15 16.52
C LEU A 592 -4.23 -24.70 16.86
N ALA A 593 -3.98 -23.85 15.86
CA ALA A 593 -3.68 -22.44 16.06
C ALA A 593 -4.89 -21.70 16.66
N CYS A 594 -4.63 -20.83 17.65
CA CYS A 594 -5.65 -20.02 18.33
C CYS A 594 -6.89 -20.80 18.84
N LYS A 595 -6.76 -22.11 19.11
CA LYS A 595 -7.87 -23.07 19.30
C LYS A 595 -9.01 -22.58 20.21
N GLU A 596 -8.69 -22.04 21.39
CA GLU A 596 -9.70 -21.56 22.35
C GLU A 596 -10.53 -20.41 21.75
N LYS A 597 -9.86 -19.37 21.26
CA LYS A 597 -10.51 -18.20 20.62
C LYS A 597 -11.32 -18.58 19.38
N VAL A 598 -10.80 -19.53 18.58
CA VAL A 598 -11.52 -20.06 17.40
C VAL A 598 -12.79 -20.81 17.82
N GLN A 599 -12.75 -21.60 18.91
CA GLN A 599 -13.93 -22.29 19.43
C GLN A 599 -15.00 -21.30 19.95
N ASP A 600 -14.59 -20.24 20.66
CA ASP A 600 -15.50 -19.20 21.19
C ASP A 600 -16.09 -18.27 20.11
N LEU A 601 -15.41 -18.14 18.97
CA LEU A 601 -15.87 -17.36 17.82
C LEU A 601 -16.56 -18.18 16.73
N LEU A 602 -16.42 -19.52 16.70
CA LEU A 602 -16.88 -20.38 15.59
C LEU A 602 -18.33 -20.11 15.15
N GLY A 603 -19.24 -20.01 16.11
CA GLY A 603 -20.66 -19.70 15.83
C GLY A 603 -20.89 -18.32 15.21
N TYR A 604 -20.03 -17.34 15.48
CA TYR A 604 -20.05 -16.03 14.83
C TYR A 604 -19.37 -16.08 13.45
N LEU A 605 -18.26 -16.79 13.29
CA LEU A 605 -17.57 -16.94 11.99
C LEU A 605 -18.51 -17.51 10.91
N LEU A 606 -19.37 -18.48 11.28
CA LEU A 606 -20.39 -19.07 10.42
C LEU A 606 -21.59 -18.15 10.10
N LEU A 607 -21.71 -17.02 10.80
CA LEU A 607 -22.79 -16.02 10.63
C LEU A 607 -22.34 -14.76 9.88
N VAL A 608 -21.07 -14.66 9.50
CA VAL A 608 -20.54 -13.54 8.72
C VAL A 608 -21.10 -13.57 7.30
N GLU A 609 -21.47 -12.39 6.80
CA GLU A 609 -22.10 -12.16 5.49
C GLU A 609 -21.29 -11.15 4.65
N GLY A 610 -21.14 -11.39 3.35
CA GLY A 610 -20.64 -10.37 2.39
C GLY A 610 -21.64 -9.23 2.18
N GLU A 611 -21.22 -8.09 1.61
CA GLU A 611 -22.10 -6.91 1.43
C GLU A 611 -23.31 -7.19 0.53
N ASP A 612 -23.12 -7.97 -0.55
CA ASP A 612 -24.21 -8.38 -1.45
C ASP A 612 -24.98 -9.62 -0.97
N GLU A 613 -24.51 -10.29 0.08
CA GLU A 613 -25.01 -11.60 0.51
C GLU A 613 -26.30 -11.48 1.35
N GLN A 614 -27.28 -12.35 1.10
CA GLN A 614 -28.60 -12.32 1.77
C GLN A 614 -28.67 -13.21 3.03
N ARG A 615 -27.81 -14.23 3.10
CA ARG A 615 -27.66 -15.21 4.19
C ARG A 615 -26.27 -15.82 4.10
N PRO A 616 -25.62 -16.20 5.22
CA PRO A 616 -24.27 -16.77 5.19
C PRO A 616 -24.16 -17.95 4.23
N PHE A 617 -23.19 -17.89 3.34
CA PHE A 617 -22.80 -18.96 2.44
C PHE A 617 -21.29 -18.92 2.21
N TYR A 618 -20.75 -17.80 1.75
CA TYR A 618 -19.31 -17.67 1.48
C TYR A 618 -18.45 -17.89 2.71
N SER A 619 -18.84 -17.36 3.87
CA SER A 619 -18.16 -17.60 5.15
C SER A 619 -18.08 -19.10 5.49
N VAL A 620 -19.19 -19.83 5.35
CA VAL A 620 -19.22 -21.28 5.53
C VAL A 620 -18.31 -21.97 4.50
N CYS A 621 -18.41 -21.62 3.21
CA CYS A 621 -17.56 -22.18 2.15
C CYS A 621 -16.07 -22.00 2.41
N PHE A 622 -15.64 -20.85 2.94
CA PHE A 622 -14.23 -20.61 3.27
C PHE A 622 -13.77 -21.34 4.53
N LEU A 623 -14.69 -21.66 5.45
CA LEU A 623 -14.39 -22.43 6.66
C LEU A 623 -14.41 -23.94 6.43
N LEU A 624 -15.04 -24.46 5.36
CA LEU A 624 -15.12 -25.91 5.08
C LEU A 624 -13.77 -26.67 5.18
N PRO A 625 -12.63 -26.18 4.65
CA PRO A 625 -11.34 -26.86 4.78
C PRO A 625 -10.85 -26.98 6.23
N MET A 626 -11.12 -25.95 7.05
CA MET A 626 -10.80 -25.95 8.48
C MET A 626 -11.77 -26.85 9.26
N LEU A 627 -13.06 -26.83 8.91
CA LEU A 627 -14.11 -27.63 9.54
C LEU A 627 -13.89 -29.13 9.36
N SER A 628 -13.51 -29.58 8.16
CA SER A 628 -13.22 -31.00 7.91
C SER A 628 -12.07 -31.50 8.77
N GLN A 629 -11.02 -30.69 8.94
CA GLN A 629 -9.86 -30.99 9.80
C GLN A 629 -10.22 -31.03 11.29
N ILE A 630 -10.84 -29.98 11.85
CA ILE A 630 -11.15 -29.96 13.28
C ILE A 630 -12.16 -31.04 13.68
N THR A 631 -13.07 -31.43 12.78
CA THR A 631 -14.07 -32.49 13.03
C THR A 631 -13.51 -33.91 12.91
N MET A 632 -12.24 -34.08 12.54
CA MET A 632 -11.54 -35.37 12.74
C MET A 632 -11.49 -35.72 14.24
N GLU A 633 -11.39 -34.72 15.13
CA GLU A 633 -11.38 -34.88 16.58
C GLU A 633 -12.77 -34.67 17.22
N ILE A 634 -12.99 -35.29 18.39
CA ILE A 634 -14.26 -35.20 19.11
C ILE A 634 -14.53 -33.77 19.59
N GLU A 635 -13.49 -33.05 20.01
CA GLU A 635 -13.57 -31.67 20.50
C GLU A 635 -14.04 -30.70 19.41
N GLY A 636 -13.61 -30.87 18.15
CA GLY A 636 -14.09 -30.07 17.04
C GLY A 636 -15.54 -30.37 16.68
N CYS A 637 -15.96 -31.65 16.73
CA CYS A 637 -17.37 -32.01 16.58
C CYS A 637 -18.25 -31.39 17.66
N LYS A 638 -17.79 -31.36 18.93
CA LYS A 638 -18.50 -30.68 20.04
C LYS A 638 -18.60 -29.17 19.81
N ALA A 639 -17.54 -28.53 19.32
CA ALA A 639 -17.54 -27.10 19.02
C ALA A 639 -18.49 -26.74 17.86
N LEU A 640 -18.57 -27.58 16.82
CA LEU A 640 -19.51 -27.36 15.71
C LEU A 640 -20.97 -27.63 16.13
N ALA A 641 -21.20 -28.64 16.97
CA ALA A 641 -22.54 -28.97 17.47
C ALA A 641 -23.07 -27.91 18.45
N SER A 642 -22.22 -27.31 19.30
CA SER A 642 -22.65 -26.29 20.28
C SER A 642 -23.15 -25.00 19.63
N CYS A 643 -22.73 -24.70 18.40
CA CYS A 643 -23.10 -23.49 17.67
C CYS A 643 -24.13 -23.70 16.54
N LYS A 644 -24.75 -24.90 16.41
CA LYS A 644 -25.63 -25.26 15.28
C LYS A 644 -24.94 -25.15 13.91
N GLY A 645 -23.64 -25.41 13.87
CA GLY A 645 -22.83 -25.28 12.66
C GLY A 645 -23.09 -26.40 11.64
N LEU A 646 -23.63 -27.55 12.05
CA LEU A 646 -23.99 -28.61 11.11
C LEU A 646 -25.13 -28.17 10.19
N GLU A 647 -26.13 -27.46 10.73
CA GLU A 647 -27.23 -26.88 9.95
C GLU A 647 -26.72 -25.85 8.93
N ALA A 648 -25.71 -25.04 9.29
CA ALA A 648 -25.05 -24.12 8.37
C ALA A 648 -24.28 -24.84 7.24
N VAL A 649 -23.60 -25.96 7.56
CA VAL A 649 -22.92 -26.80 6.57
C VAL A 649 -23.93 -27.51 5.64
N ILE A 650 -25.09 -27.93 6.15
CA ILE A 650 -26.17 -28.53 5.35
C ILE A 650 -26.81 -27.49 4.41
N ASP A 651 -27.10 -26.27 4.88
CA ASP A 651 -27.60 -25.17 4.02
C ASP A 651 -26.57 -24.76 2.95
N CYS A 652 -25.27 -24.77 3.31
CA CYS A 652 -24.17 -24.57 2.38
C CYS A 652 -24.12 -25.68 1.30
N LEU A 653 -24.17 -26.95 1.68
CA LEU A 653 -24.23 -28.08 0.75
C LEU A 653 -25.45 -27.99 -0.18
N GLY A 654 -26.63 -27.63 0.35
CA GLY A 654 -27.84 -27.44 -0.46
C GLY A 654 -27.69 -26.36 -1.54
N LYS A 655 -26.97 -25.27 -1.24
CA LYS A 655 -26.66 -24.19 -2.19
C LYS A 655 -25.58 -24.58 -3.21
N LEU A 656 -24.52 -25.30 -2.79
CA LEU A 656 -23.45 -25.76 -3.67
C LEU A 656 -23.97 -26.72 -4.76
N VAL A 657 -24.90 -27.62 -4.38
CA VAL A 657 -25.38 -28.66 -5.30
C VAL A 657 -26.67 -28.25 -6.04
N GLY A 658 -27.43 -27.27 -5.55
CA GLY A 658 -28.75 -26.91 -6.10
C GLY A 658 -28.75 -26.46 -7.58
N PRO A 659 -29.93 -26.34 -8.22
CA PRO A 659 -30.05 -25.98 -9.65
C PRO A 659 -29.55 -24.57 -10.01
N ASN A 660 -29.29 -23.72 -9.01
CA ASN A 660 -28.65 -22.42 -9.14
C ASN A 660 -27.20 -22.45 -8.60
N ALA A 661 -26.50 -23.59 -8.72
CA ALA A 661 -25.14 -23.77 -8.20
C ALA A 661 -24.23 -22.62 -8.63
N PHE A 662 -23.67 -21.92 -7.64
CA PHE A 662 -22.72 -20.85 -7.87
C PHE A 662 -21.37 -21.45 -8.28
N MET A 663 -21.08 -21.40 -9.58
CA MET A 663 -19.87 -21.88 -10.26
C MET A 663 -19.79 -23.40 -10.48
N ALA A 664 -19.12 -23.79 -11.58
CA ALA A 664 -19.13 -25.15 -12.14
C ALA A 664 -17.92 -26.01 -11.74
N GLU A 665 -17.05 -25.55 -10.83
CA GLU A 665 -15.77 -26.20 -10.48
C GLU A 665 -15.69 -26.60 -8.99
N ASP A 666 -16.81 -26.59 -8.27
CA ASP A 666 -16.87 -26.61 -6.80
C ASP A 666 -16.90 -28.01 -6.14
N ASN A 667 -16.59 -29.09 -6.87
CA ASN A 667 -16.59 -30.47 -6.34
C ASN A 667 -15.78 -30.61 -5.04
N GLY A 668 -14.63 -29.95 -4.93
CA GLY A 668 -13.81 -29.96 -3.70
C GLY A 668 -14.55 -29.41 -2.48
N ARG A 669 -15.36 -28.34 -2.63
CA ARG A 669 -16.15 -27.78 -1.52
C ARG A 669 -17.30 -28.71 -1.14
N ILE A 670 -17.92 -29.37 -2.12
CA ILE A 670 -18.98 -30.36 -1.87
C ILE A 670 -18.43 -31.54 -1.05
N VAL A 671 -17.25 -32.07 -1.42
CA VAL A 671 -16.57 -33.13 -0.69
C VAL A 671 -16.24 -32.69 0.75
N LEU A 672 -15.65 -31.51 0.96
CA LEU A 672 -15.33 -31.01 2.31
C LEU A 672 -16.57 -30.81 3.20
N ALA A 673 -17.70 -30.37 2.62
CA ALA A 673 -18.97 -30.30 3.35
C ALA A 673 -19.48 -31.69 3.75
N CYS A 674 -19.44 -32.65 2.81
CA CYS A 674 -19.79 -34.04 3.06
C CYS A 674 -18.89 -34.70 4.11
N ASP A 675 -17.57 -34.49 4.08
CA ASP A 675 -16.63 -34.97 5.10
C ASP A 675 -16.93 -34.39 6.48
N THR A 676 -17.19 -33.08 6.57
CA THR A 676 -17.58 -32.42 7.83
C THR A 676 -18.87 -33.02 8.41
N ILE A 677 -19.88 -33.26 7.56
CA ILE A 677 -21.15 -33.90 7.94
C ILE A 677 -20.90 -35.35 8.40
N MET A 678 -20.12 -36.12 7.63
CA MET A 678 -19.80 -37.52 7.92
C MET A 678 -19.02 -37.66 9.25
N ASN A 679 -18.05 -36.77 9.50
CA ASN A 679 -17.30 -36.72 10.75
C ASN A 679 -18.20 -36.53 11.98
N LEU A 680 -19.20 -35.63 11.91
CA LEU A 680 -20.19 -35.46 12.98
C LEU A 680 -21.11 -36.68 13.10
N LEU A 681 -21.59 -37.23 11.99
CA LEU A 681 -22.49 -38.40 11.98
C LEU A 681 -21.83 -39.69 12.47
N LEU A 682 -20.51 -39.84 12.33
CA LEU A 682 -19.74 -40.95 12.89
C LEU A 682 -19.51 -40.80 14.41
N LYS A 683 -19.48 -39.55 14.93
CA LYS A 683 -19.16 -39.24 16.33
C LYS A 683 -20.36 -38.79 17.18
N LYS A 684 -21.56 -38.71 16.59
CA LYS A 684 -22.80 -38.21 17.21
C LYS A 684 -23.11 -38.72 18.62
N ASP A 685 -22.87 -40.01 18.90
CA ASP A 685 -23.23 -40.64 20.18
C ASP A 685 -22.30 -40.19 21.31
N THR A 686 -21.07 -39.77 21.00
CA THR A 686 -20.13 -39.17 21.97
C THR A 686 -20.28 -37.64 22.07
N VAL A 687 -20.87 -37.01 21.06
CA VAL A 687 -21.14 -35.56 20.98
C VAL A 687 -22.51 -35.18 21.55
N GLN A 688 -23.42 -36.15 21.74
CA GLN A 688 -24.82 -35.95 22.19
C GLN A 688 -25.62 -35.00 21.28
N MET A 689 -25.35 -35.05 19.98
CA MET A 689 -25.99 -34.19 18.99
C MET A 689 -27.42 -34.65 18.66
N VAL A 690 -28.38 -33.72 18.70
CA VAL A 690 -29.73 -33.89 18.15
C VAL A 690 -29.78 -33.15 16.80
N LEU A 691 -30.16 -33.86 15.75
CA LEU A 691 -30.39 -33.30 14.42
C LEU A 691 -31.87 -32.97 14.26
N ASP A 692 -32.17 -31.73 13.88
CA ASP A 692 -33.55 -31.32 13.57
C ASP A 692 -34.08 -32.07 12.33
N GLU A 693 -35.33 -32.54 12.37
CA GLU A 693 -35.93 -33.35 11.28
C GLU A 693 -35.88 -32.64 9.91
N SER A 694 -36.01 -31.32 9.89
CA SER A 694 -35.85 -30.51 8.67
C SER A 694 -34.44 -30.57 8.09
N ALA A 695 -33.40 -30.51 8.93
CA ALA A 695 -32.01 -30.59 8.50
C ALA A 695 -31.69 -31.97 7.90
N ILE A 696 -32.27 -33.04 8.48
CA ILE A 696 -32.20 -34.40 7.90
C ILE A 696 -32.85 -34.44 6.52
N VAL A 697 -34.07 -33.90 6.39
CA VAL A 697 -34.81 -33.88 5.12
C VAL A 697 -34.07 -33.08 4.03
N ASP A 698 -33.48 -31.94 4.37
CA ASP A 698 -32.79 -31.10 3.41
C ASP A 698 -31.41 -31.67 3.03
N LEU A 699 -30.68 -32.29 3.96
CA LEU A 699 -29.47 -33.08 3.66
C LEU A 699 -29.77 -34.22 2.68
N LEU A 700 -30.79 -35.03 2.96
CA LEU A 700 -31.16 -36.16 2.10
C LEU A 700 -31.57 -35.72 0.68
N LYS A 701 -32.20 -34.56 0.52
CA LYS A 701 -32.48 -33.98 -0.80
C LYS A 701 -31.20 -33.53 -1.52
N ALA A 702 -30.30 -32.84 -0.82
CA ALA A 702 -29.04 -32.36 -1.39
C ALA A 702 -28.20 -33.52 -1.91
N LEU A 703 -28.07 -34.60 -1.11
CA LEU A 703 -27.37 -35.83 -1.51
C LEU A 703 -28.05 -36.55 -2.67
N ALA A 704 -29.39 -36.63 -2.69
CA ALA A 704 -30.13 -37.22 -3.81
C ALA A 704 -29.83 -36.46 -5.10
N TYR A 705 -29.96 -35.13 -5.09
CA TYR A 705 -29.69 -34.28 -6.25
C TYR A 705 -28.22 -34.37 -6.68
N TRP A 706 -27.26 -34.35 -5.74
CA TRP A 706 -25.83 -34.49 -6.06
C TRP A 706 -25.54 -35.80 -6.78
N SER A 707 -26.06 -36.90 -6.23
CA SER A 707 -25.85 -38.25 -6.75
C SER A 707 -26.47 -38.52 -8.12
N GLU A 708 -27.47 -37.74 -8.53
CA GLU A 708 -28.06 -37.82 -9.87
C GLU A 708 -27.27 -37.04 -10.93
N ASN A 709 -26.45 -36.07 -10.50
CA ASN A 709 -25.68 -35.18 -11.38
C ASN A 709 -24.17 -35.47 -11.40
N THR A 710 -23.67 -36.34 -10.52
CA THR A 710 -22.26 -36.79 -10.51
C THR A 710 -22.10 -38.17 -11.17
N ASN A 711 -21.00 -38.36 -11.89
CA ASN A 711 -20.62 -39.65 -12.49
C ASN A 711 -19.46 -40.33 -11.76
N GLU A 712 -18.85 -39.67 -10.76
CA GLU A 712 -17.70 -40.19 -10.03
C GLU A 712 -18.14 -41.16 -8.92
N MET A 713 -17.49 -42.32 -8.87
CA MET A 713 -17.83 -43.38 -7.93
C MET A 713 -17.61 -42.96 -6.48
N SER A 714 -16.47 -42.31 -6.18
CA SER A 714 -16.13 -41.77 -4.87
C SER A 714 -17.20 -40.83 -4.30
N ASN A 715 -17.73 -39.92 -5.12
CA ASN A 715 -18.81 -39.01 -4.74
C ASN A 715 -20.12 -39.76 -4.43
N MET A 716 -20.48 -40.75 -5.26
CA MET A 716 -21.64 -41.61 -5.00
C MET A 716 -21.46 -42.46 -3.72
N MET A 717 -20.26 -42.95 -3.46
CA MET A 717 -19.90 -43.67 -2.23
C MET A 717 -20.02 -42.76 -1.00
N MET A 718 -19.44 -41.56 -1.04
CA MET A 718 -19.53 -40.57 0.03
C MET A 718 -20.99 -40.21 0.36
N ALA A 719 -21.80 -39.92 -0.67
CA ALA A 719 -23.23 -39.66 -0.49
C ALA A 719 -23.98 -40.86 0.12
N SER A 720 -23.67 -42.08 -0.34
CA SER A 720 -24.24 -43.33 0.20
C SER A 720 -23.85 -43.59 1.65
N SER A 721 -22.62 -43.27 2.05
CA SER A 721 -22.14 -43.38 3.43
C SER A 721 -22.93 -42.45 4.35
N ILE A 722 -23.09 -41.18 3.98
CA ILE A 722 -23.88 -40.21 4.75
C ILE A 722 -25.35 -40.66 4.83
N CYS A 723 -25.94 -41.11 3.72
CA CYS A 723 -27.31 -41.63 3.73
C CYS A 723 -27.47 -42.87 4.63
N SER A 724 -26.50 -43.77 4.63
CA SER A 724 -26.50 -44.96 5.49
C SER A 724 -26.42 -44.58 6.97
N LEU A 725 -25.58 -43.60 7.32
CA LEU A 725 -25.50 -43.06 8.68
C LEU A 725 -26.79 -42.33 9.10
N VAL A 726 -27.48 -41.64 8.20
CA VAL A 726 -28.78 -40.99 8.48
C VAL A 726 -29.90 -42.03 8.64
N PHE A 727 -29.95 -43.05 7.77
CA PHE A 727 -30.92 -44.13 7.81
C PHE A 727 -30.78 -44.99 9.08
N ASP A 728 -29.60 -45.03 9.69
CA ASP A 728 -29.40 -45.67 11.00
C ASP A 728 -30.22 -45.04 12.14
N TYR A 729 -30.76 -43.83 11.99
CA TYR A 729 -31.52 -43.14 13.05
C TYR A 729 -32.93 -42.71 12.65
N THR A 730 -33.34 -43.05 11.44
CA THR A 730 -34.65 -42.71 10.87
C THR A 730 -35.40 -43.99 10.48
N SER A 731 -36.60 -43.86 9.92
CA SER A 731 -37.36 -44.95 9.30
C SER A 731 -38.07 -44.45 8.05
N GLU A 732 -38.44 -45.37 7.16
CA GLU A 732 -39.18 -45.05 5.94
C GLU A 732 -40.50 -44.32 6.23
N GLU A 733 -41.23 -44.77 7.27
CA GLU A 733 -42.47 -44.13 7.74
C GLU A 733 -42.23 -42.73 8.31
N ALA A 734 -41.18 -42.54 9.12
CA ALA A 734 -40.86 -41.22 9.68
C ALA A 734 -40.51 -40.20 8.59
N LEU A 735 -39.66 -40.59 7.62
CA LEU A 735 -39.28 -39.71 6.52
C LEU A 735 -40.46 -39.38 5.59
N LEU A 736 -41.33 -40.36 5.27
CA LEU A 736 -42.49 -40.12 4.41
C LEU A 736 -43.62 -39.32 5.09
N ASN A 737 -43.64 -39.28 6.43
CA ASN A 737 -44.54 -38.40 7.18
C ASN A 737 -44.06 -36.93 7.21
N CYS A 738 -42.81 -36.63 6.86
CA CYS A 738 -42.33 -35.26 6.76
C CYS A 738 -42.94 -34.55 5.53
N PRO A 739 -43.63 -33.40 5.67
CA PRO A 739 -44.40 -32.78 4.58
C PRO A 739 -43.54 -32.31 3.39
N ASN A 740 -42.23 -32.14 3.59
CA ASN A 740 -41.28 -31.67 2.60
C ASN A 740 -40.45 -32.80 1.96
N PHE A 741 -40.67 -34.07 2.31
CA PHE A 741 -39.93 -35.22 1.77
C PHE A 741 -40.86 -36.10 0.93
N ASN A 742 -40.36 -36.66 -0.18
CA ASN A 742 -41.19 -37.37 -1.14
C ASN A 742 -40.58 -38.71 -1.58
N HIS A 743 -41.44 -39.59 -2.11
CA HIS A 743 -41.05 -40.94 -2.52
C HIS A 743 -40.06 -40.94 -3.71
N SER A 744 -40.03 -39.89 -4.54
CA SER A 744 -39.02 -39.77 -5.61
C SER A 744 -37.61 -39.57 -5.05
N THR A 745 -37.42 -38.66 -4.09
CA THR A 745 -36.13 -38.46 -3.39
C THR A 745 -35.68 -39.77 -2.73
N LEU A 746 -36.58 -40.43 -1.98
CA LEU A 746 -36.28 -41.71 -1.35
C LEU A 746 -35.88 -42.80 -2.37
N SER A 747 -36.60 -42.90 -3.49
CA SER A 747 -36.29 -43.84 -4.56
C SER A 747 -34.97 -43.56 -5.27
N SER A 748 -34.53 -42.30 -5.36
CA SER A 748 -33.21 -41.94 -5.90
C SER A 748 -32.09 -42.32 -4.94
N LEU A 749 -32.26 -42.08 -3.63
CA LEU A 749 -31.31 -42.52 -2.60
C LEU A 749 -31.19 -44.05 -2.51
N TYR A 750 -32.30 -44.78 -2.65
CA TYR A 750 -32.28 -46.23 -2.78
C TYR A 750 -31.44 -46.67 -3.99
N ARG A 751 -31.71 -46.12 -5.17
CA ARG A 751 -30.97 -46.43 -6.40
C ARG A 751 -29.48 -46.11 -6.29
N LEU A 752 -29.13 -45.03 -5.59
CA LEU A 752 -27.75 -44.66 -5.25
C LEU A 752 -27.07 -45.76 -4.40
N ILE A 753 -27.62 -46.07 -3.22
CA ILE A 753 -27.03 -47.04 -2.29
C ILE A 753 -26.93 -48.43 -2.94
N ALA A 754 -27.94 -48.84 -3.73
CA ALA A 754 -27.92 -50.10 -4.46
C ALA A 754 -26.76 -50.17 -5.47
N ARG A 755 -26.50 -49.10 -6.22
CA ARG A 755 -25.35 -49.02 -7.16
C ARG A 755 -24.03 -49.22 -6.42
N CYS A 756 -23.83 -48.49 -5.32
CA CYS A 756 -22.63 -48.57 -4.48
C CYS A 756 -22.41 -49.94 -3.83
N LEU A 757 -23.48 -50.66 -3.46
CA LEU A 757 -23.37 -52.03 -2.97
C LEU A 757 -23.01 -53.04 -4.07
N THR A 758 -23.31 -52.76 -5.34
CA THR A 758 -23.01 -53.65 -6.48
C THR A 758 -21.64 -53.44 -7.14
N SER A 759 -20.93 -52.36 -6.83
CA SER A 759 -19.74 -51.91 -7.57
C SER A 759 -18.39 -52.41 -6.98
N SER A 760 -18.36 -53.55 -6.29
CA SER A 760 -17.29 -53.92 -5.35
C SER A 760 -15.94 -54.41 -5.95
N GLU A 761 -15.54 -53.95 -7.14
CA GLU A 761 -14.37 -54.50 -7.87
C GLU A 761 -13.35 -53.48 -8.41
N GLN A 762 -13.42 -52.17 -8.08
CA GLN A 762 -12.43 -51.19 -8.56
C GLN A 762 -11.87 -50.28 -7.44
N ASP A 763 -10.54 -50.14 -7.45
CA ASP A 763 -9.63 -49.68 -6.40
C ASP A 763 -9.85 -48.24 -5.86
N THR A 764 -9.86 -48.06 -4.53
CA THR A 764 -8.78 -47.41 -3.73
C THR A 764 -8.95 -47.76 -2.23
N LYS A 765 -7.98 -47.42 -1.36
CA LYS A 765 -8.11 -47.65 0.09
C LYS A 765 -9.24 -46.82 0.74
N ALA A 766 -9.42 -45.57 0.32
CA ALA A 766 -10.46 -44.70 0.87
C ALA A 766 -11.87 -45.17 0.50
N ASP A 767 -12.04 -45.71 -0.72
CA ASP A 767 -13.32 -46.28 -1.17
C ASP A 767 -13.69 -47.56 -0.39
N MET A 768 -12.72 -48.31 0.16
CA MET A 768 -13.01 -49.44 1.06
C MET A 768 -13.63 -48.99 2.39
N ASP A 769 -13.10 -47.93 3.00
CA ASP A 769 -13.62 -47.41 4.28
C ASP A 769 -15.06 -46.90 4.10
N LEU A 770 -15.36 -46.23 2.97
CA LEU A 770 -16.72 -45.85 2.59
C LEU A 770 -17.62 -47.07 2.33
N PHE A 771 -17.13 -48.09 1.63
CA PHE A 771 -17.88 -49.33 1.38
C PHE A 771 -18.22 -50.08 2.69
N GLU A 772 -17.31 -50.07 3.68
CA GLU A 772 -17.57 -50.65 5.00
C GLU A 772 -18.69 -49.89 5.73
N ILE A 773 -18.69 -48.55 5.69
CA ILE A 773 -19.77 -47.73 6.26
C ILE A 773 -21.14 -48.07 5.62
N ILE A 774 -21.20 -48.18 4.29
CA ILE A 774 -22.44 -48.49 3.56
C ILE A 774 -22.94 -49.91 3.87
N SER A 775 -22.05 -50.91 3.80
CA SER A 775 -22.41 -52.32 3.97
C SER A 775 -22.75 -52.70 5.43
N ALA A 776 -22.02 -52.15 6.39
CA ALA A 776 -22.34 -52.27 7.82
C ALA A 776 -23.64 -51.51 8.16
N GLY A 777 -23.81 -50.29 7.62
CA GLY A 777 -25.03 -49.51 7.76
C GLY A 777 -26.26 -50.25 7.23
N PHE A 778 -26.22 -50.75 5.99
CA PHE A 778 -27.32 -51.51 5.39
C PHE A 778 -27.81 -52.66 6.30
N SER A 779 -26.88 -53.40 6.91
CA SER A 779 -27.19 -54.48 7.84
C SER A 779 -27.93 -53.99 9.10
N ARG A 780 -27.67 -52.77 9.56
CA ARG A 780 -28.33 -52.13 10.71
C ARG A 780 -29.70 -51.54 10.35
N TRP A 781 -29.84 -50.80 9.26
CA TRP A 781 -31.09 -50.05 8.98
C TRP A 781 -32.09 -50.73 8.03
N ALA A 782 -31.71 -51.69 7.18
CA ALA A 782 -32.59 -52.24 6.13
C ALA A 782 -33.92 -52.86 6.61
N HIS A 783 -34.03 -53.19 7.90
CA HIS A 783 -35.30 -53.68 8.48
C HIS A 783 -36.34 -52.58 8.71
N ARG A 784 -35.94 -51.30 8.77
CA ARG A 784 -36.80 -50.11 8.88
C ARG A 784 -37.19 -49.50 7.52
N TYR A 785 -36.66 -50.06 6.44
CA TYR A 785 -36.81 -49.60 5.06
C TYR A 785 -37.25 -50.76 4.15
N PRO A 786 -38.46 -51.33 4.37
CA PRO A 786 -38.94 -52.52 3.69
C PRO A 786 -38.92 -52.41 2.16
N HIS A 787 -39.30 -51.28 1.56
CA HIS A 787 -39.34 -51.16 0.10
C HIS A 787 -37.93 -51.19 -0.52
N PHE A 788 -36.90 -50.67 0.18
CA PHE A 788 -35.52 -50.82 -0.26
C PHE A 788 -35.07 -52.28 -0.24
N ARG A 789 -35.42 -53.00 0.83
CA ARG A 789 -35.08 -54.42 1.00
C ARG A 789 -35.72 -55.32 -0.07
N GLU A 790 -36.84 -54.90 -0.67
CA GLU A 790 -37.42 -55.57 -1.83
C GLU A 790 -36.75 -55.16 -3.15
N ALA A 791 -36.25 -53.93 -3.26
CA ALA A 791 -35.54 -53.43 -4.44
C ALA A 791 -34.14 -54.03 -4.61
N VAL A 792 -33.39 -54.24 -3.52
CA VAL A 792 -32.02 -54.83 -3.54
C VAL A 792 -32.01 -56.36 -3.69
N LYS A 793 -33.16 -57.01 -3.50
CA LYS A 793 -33.31 -58.48 -3.67
C LYS A 793 -33.70 -58.91 -5.08
N LYS A 794 -33.86 -57.96 -6.00
CA LYS A 794 -34.18 -58.19 -7.42
C LYS A 794 -32.97 -57.86 -8.27
#